data_AF-A0A3M7ED18-F1
#
_entry.id   AF-A0A3M7ED18-F1
#
_cell.length_a   1.000
_cell.length_b   1.000
_cell.length_c   1.000
_cell.angle_alpha   90.00
_cell.angle_beta   90.00
_cell.angle_gamma   90.00
#
_symmetry.space_group_name_H-M   'P 1'
#
loop_
_entity.id
_entity.type
_entity.pdbx_description
1 polymer ?
#
loop_
_entity_poly.entity_id
_entity_poly.type
_entity_poly.pdbx_seq_one_letter_code
_entity_poly.pdbx_strand_id
1 'polypeptide(L)'
;MPRPPNTSSWNPLAFVPAQVTLITSAIYIALFAALLYTHHTVPSAPNDVAPEAGVNLTRAWLDLDYLSDGFHPVDSQRNDRVRGWLVKRVQEVLHTNGVGYDIIGDEDGDGSGNGSSHSSRASLAHKKKKEKGAQDQRATLWTTDNSTALWYAPGRGTQYTESTNLVVYVRGSSDPAGRWWEGPHAYEGPGGVLVNAHYDSVPSGYGATDDGVGVITVLQLLSHFTSPDAQQPARGIVLLLNNAEENGLHGAHAFLHHPLAQFTHTFLNLEGAGAGGKAMLFRSTDAAVTRHYARSPYPFGNVVSADGFKRGLIRSATDYQVFVDNQGMRGLDVAFYQPRARYHTIEDDARDTSPDSVWHMLSASLATVRSLSSSVSAEDDEFEGGTARNGRVVMQHRGSEGVWWDFFGRVFAVLSLPTLFAFSVTLLTAGPVLLIVLEALIRQSGKWYPFARKGYPSSALAEDYDEDDNRSQDYSSQEPVRFNGIRGIFRFLVAVAVATSAVIALALLLTKINPYIAYSSPYAVWSLMFCAFFFLSWFILAGADRVRPTALQRFYCLLWLYILTWIMLVGATVGENNYKLASGYFVVIYNATVWVALVVGYMEMLGLPTKRRFVEYVSSVGLRGHVEDDANEDDGDAAMDESTSLLRGRRGEQRKKNQGTFANTASGPAAKHGRRQQRRTTVDSDPHDSEDEQQNSRRASQDDPLLTHAYGTEQPWSSSLPQWTWTLQFLLVAPLNLILVGQIALLATASLHQTPADGNPALPIYLAFAGLTTLLLLPLTPFLHRWSYHIPTFSLLLGVGCVIYCLLAFPFSPESPMKVFFVQRVDLDGGKVESSLMGLPGLVEDVLAEVPSSVGQPLECWDGIDAERSWTGRDGLRSCVWEGLWPHVAPRHALTLSSSSAQTEREVSREDRDGRGLSSPLAPYTNGTKKTPPRHPDSFKSWLDFNITLTSPHSASLTFQGRNTKQYRIVFPPHQPPPSSLKIHNGNLSSSVEDPRFGPSLPAPSSSSSSSPTSLRIIPRTWDAQIRVDISWPADKAGESVEGFRGEVMALWSDANQPGVIPGFDEVRGFAPRWSLVTKGDDGLVAGRKGWEVPSSSSASSSDGEGEER
;
A
#
# COMPACT_ATOMS: atom_id res chain seq x y z
N MET A 1 -2.31 1.51 72.18
CA MET A 1 -2.29 2.15 70.85
C MET A 1 -1.87 1.11 69.82
N PRO A 2 -2.66 0.82 68.78
CA PRO A 2 -2.20 0.00 67.65
C PRO A 2 -1.24 0.81 66.78
N ARG A 3 -0.21 0.14 66.24
CA ARG A 3 0.75 0.71 65.27
C ARG A 3 -0.01 1.23 64.03
N PRO A 4 0.39 2.38 63.44
CA PRO A 4 -0.16 2.79 62.15
C PRO A 4 0.22 1.75 61.08
N PRO A 5 -0.64 1.54 60.07
CA PRO A 5 -0.31 0.69 58.95
C PRO A 5 0.88 1.29 58.20
N ASN A 6 1.87 0.46 57.85
CA ASN A 6 2.91 0.82 56.89
C ASN A 6 2.23 1.25 55.58
N THR A 7 2.14 2.55 55.35
CA THR A 7 1.87 3.10 54.02
C THR A 7 3.12 2.82 53.20
N SER A 8 3.21 1.66 52.54
CA SER A 8 4.17 1.50 51.46
C SER A 8 3.78 2.54 50.41
N SER A 9 4.64 3.53 50.20
CA SER A 9 4.45 4.50 49.13
C SER A 9 4.42 3.71 47.82
N TRP A 10 3.24 3.57 47.22
CA TRP A 10 3.10 2.97 45.90
C TRP A 10 3.88 3.84 44.91
N ASN A 11 5.08 3.41 44.52
CA ASN A 11 5.83 4.06 43.46
C ASN A 11 5.20 3.62 42.11
N PRO A 12 4.50 4.52 41.40
CA PRO A 12 3.81 4.17 40.16
C PRO A 12 4.78 3.85 39.02
N LEU A 13 6.05 4.23 39.15
CA LEU A 13 7.10 4.01 38.17
C LEU A 13 8.09 2.94 38.59
N ALA A 14 7.80 2.14 39.62
CA ALA A 14 8.70 1.06 40.03
C ALA A 14 8.84 0.00 38.94
N PHE A 15 10.05 -0.52 38.74
CA PHE A 15 10.34 -1.60 37.78
C PHE A 15 9.92 -2.98 38.32
N VAL A 16 8.61 -3.14 38.55
CA VAL A 16 8.00 -4.36 39.08
C VAL A 16 6.83 -4.81 38.17
N PRO A 17 6.37 -6.08 38.28
CA PRO A 17 5.56 -6.65 37.21
C PRO A 17 4.23 -5.97 36.91
N ALA A 18 3.51 -5.52 37.93
CA ALA A 18 2.22 -4.88 37.73
C ALA A 18 2.36 -3.57 36.93
N GLN A 19 3.29 -2.69 37.33
CA GLN A 19 3.57 -1.41 36.69
C GLN A 19 4.05 -1.59 35.25
N VAL A 20 5.01 -2.49 35.02
CA VAL A 20 5.55 -2.75 33.68
C VAL A 20 4.45 -3.29 32.77
N THR A 21 3.69 -4.31 33.20
CA THR A 21 2.58 -4.85 32.39
C THR A 21 1.52 -3.79 32.09
N LEU A 22 1.04 -3.04 33.10
CA LEU A 22 0.00 -2.04 32.92
C LEU A 22 0.44 -0.89 31.98
N ILE A 23 1.60 -0.28 32.22
CA ILE A 23 2.05 0.89 31.46
C ILE A 23 2.36 0.51 30.01
N THR A 24 3.13 -0.57 29.80
CA THR A 24 3.51 -1.00 28.45
C THR A 24 2.31 -1.49 27.65
N SER A 25 1.38 -2.23 28.26
CA SER A 25 0.14 -2.66 27.60
C SER A 25 -0.75 -1.47 27.26
N ALA A 26 -0.94 -0.53 28.17
CA ALA A 26 -1.74 0.68 27.93
C ALA A 26 -1.19 1.51 26.76
N ILE A 27 0.13 1.70 26.69
CA ILE A 27 0.76 2.46 25.60
C ILE A 27 0.65 1.72 24.27
N TYR A 28 0.91 0.41 24.22
CA TYR A 28 0.75 -0.38 22.98
C TYR A 28 -0.70 -0.37 22.49
N ILE A 29 -1.67 -0.59 23.38
CA ILE A 29 -3.11 -0.56 23.04
C ILE A 29 -3.51 0.82 22.54
N ALA A 30 -3.13 1.89 23.24
CA ALA A 30 -3.47 3.25 22.85
C ALA A 30 -2.87 3.63 21.49
N LEU A 31 -1.60 3.29 21.23
CA LEU A 31 -0.95 3.59 19.97
C LEU A 31 -1.51 2.77 18.81
N PHE A 32 -1.73 1.46 18.99
CA PHE A 32 -2.38 0.65 17.95
C PHE A 32 -3.81 1.09 17.66
N ALA A 33 -4.59 1.43 18.69
CA ALA A 33 -5.93 1.99 18.52
C ALA A 33 -5.88 3.33 17.76
N ALA A 34 -4.97 4.24 18.12
CA ALA A 34 -4.81 5.53 17.44
C ALA A 34 -4.36 5.36 15.98
N LEU A 35 -3.44 4.43 15.70
CA LEU A 35 -2.97 4.12 14.34
C LEU A 35 -4.09 3.51 13.50
N LEU A 36 -4.81 2.51 14.02
CA LEU A 36 -5.94 1.88 13.32
C LEU A 36 -7.07 2.89 13.07
N TYR A 37 -7.42 3.69 14.08
CA TYR A 37 -8.41 4.75 13.94
C TYR A 37 -7.99 5.74 12.86
N THR A 38 -6.78 6.28 12.94
CA THR A 38 -6.28 7.22 11.93
C THR A 38 -6.27 6.59 10.54
N HIS A 39 -5.84 5.33 10.41
CA HIS A 39 -5.71 4.66 9.12
C HIS A 39 -7.06 4.45 8.43
N HIS A 40 -8.08 4.01 9.17
CA HIS A 40 -9.40 3.66 8.64
C HIS A 40 -10.41 4.80 8.61
N THR A 41 -10.23 5.83 9.45
CA THR A 41 -11.14 6.96 9.46
C THR A 41 -10.74 8.02 8.45
N VAL A 42 -11.71 8.42 7.64
CA VAL A 42 -11.58 9.58 6.75
C VAL A 42 -11.95 10.83 7.56
N PRO A 43 -11.17 11.91 7.50
CA PRO A 43 -11.55 13.19 8.09
C PRO A 43 -12.90 13.66 7.54
N SER A 44 -13.81 14.05 8.42
CA SER A 44 -15.14 14.50 8.02
C SER A 44 -15.07 15.77 7.17
N ALA A 45 -15.90 15.81 6.13
CA ALA A 45 -16.15 17.01 5.37
C ALA A 45 -16.71 18.13 6.28
N PRO A 46 -16.41 19.41 6.00
CA PRO A 46 -17.00 20.53 6.72
C PRO A 46 -18.52 20.48 6.62
N ASN A 47 -19.20 20.90 7.70
CA ASN A 47 -20.67 21.03 7.68
C ASN A 47 -21.15 22.18 6.77
N ASP A 48 -20.24 23.09 6.40
CA ASP A 48 -20.53 24.16 5.45
C ASP A 48 -20.51 23.60 4.02
N VAL A 49 -21.55 23.93 3.25
CA VAL A 49 -21.69 23.53 1.85
C VAL A 49 -20.63 24.20 0.97
N ALA A 50 -20.16 25.40 1.36
CA ALA A 50 -19.14 26.16 0.67
C ALA A 50 -17.96 26.48 1.61
N PRO A 51 -17.11 25.48 1.94
CA PRO A 51 -16.07 25.63 2.95
C PRO A 51 -14.98 26.64 2.57
N GLU A 52 -14.79 26.88 1.28
CA GLU A 52 -13.88 27.88 0.74
C GLU A 52 -14.52 28.59 -0.47
N ALA A 53 -14.03 29.78 -0.81
CA ALA A 53 -14.54 30.56 -1.94
C ALA A 53 -14.58 29.74 -3.24
N GLY A 54 -15.74 29.66 -3.89
CA GLY A 54 -15.91 28.92 -5.15
C GLY A 54 -15.98 27.39 -5.02
N VAL A 55 -15.78 26.80 -3.85
CA VAL A 55 -15.94 25.34 -3.63
C VAL A 55 -17.38 25.04 -3.21
N ASN A 56 -18.01 24.01 -3.78
CA ASN A 56 -19.34 23.56 -3.39
C ASN A 56 -19.40 22.02 -3.32
N LEU A 57 -19.46 21.48 -2.10
CA LEU A 57 -19.40 20.02 -1.88
C LEU A 57 -20.66 19.30 -2.33
N THR A 58 -21.84 19.89 -2.15
CA THR A 58 -23.09 19.31 -2.64
C THR A 58 -23.05 19.19 -4.17
N ARG A 59 -22.55 20.22 -4.84
CA ARG A 59 -22.42 20.20 -6.29
C ARG A 59 -21.37 19.20 -6.77
N ALA A 60 -20.23 19.13 -6.08
CA ALA A 60 -19.20 18.13 -6.36
C ALA A 60 -19.75 16.70 -6.27
N TRP A 61 -20.59 16.42 -5.27
CA TRP A 61 -21.25 15.12 -5.12
C TRP A 61 -22.27 14.83 -6.22
N LEU A 62 -23.05 15.82 -6.65
CA LEU A 62 -24.01 15.66 -7.77
C LEU A 62 -23.30 15.50 -9.12
N ASP A 63 -22.17 16.19 -9.32
CA ASP A 63 -21.34 16.04 -10.50
C ASP A 63 -20.72 14.64 -10.55
N LEU A 64 -20.33 14.09 -9.39
CA LEU A 64 -19.86 12.70 -9.26
C LEU A 64 -20.96 11.68 -9.58
N ASP A 65 -22.16 11.85 -9.02
CA ASP A 65 -23.31 10.97 -9.27
C ASP A 65 -23.63 10.86 -10.76
N TYR A 66 -23.61 12.00 -11.49
CA TYR A 66 -23.75 11.98 -12.94
C TYR A 66 -22.60 11.24 -13.62
N LEU A 67 -21.35 11.59 -13.29
CA LEU A 67 -20.17 10.99 -13.93
C LEU A 67 -20.15 9.46 -13.79
N SER A 68 -20.46 8.96 -12.60
CA SER A 68 -20.47 7.53 -12.26
C SER A 68 -21.84 6.84 -12.42
N ASP A 69 -22.80 7.41 -13.16
CA ASP A 69 -24.13 6.78 -13.37
C ASP A 69 -24.11 5.54 -14.30
N GLY A 70 -22.98 5.30 -14.97
CA GLY A 70 -22.79 4.26 -15.96
C GLY A 70 -21.32 4.07 -16.31
N PHE A 71 -20.99 2.90 -16.88
CA PHE A 71 -19.65 2.59 -17.36
C PHE A 71 -19.31 3.50 -18.54
N HIS A 72 -18.13 4.08 -18.53
CA HIS A 72 -17.71 5.03 -19.54
C HIS A 72 -16.26 4.82 -20.00
N PRO A 73 -15.89 3.59 -20.40
CA PRO A 73 -14.60 3.35 -21.06
C PRO A 73 -14.53 4.09 -22.39
N VAL A 74 -13.30 4.33 -22.88
CA VAL A 74 -13.04 5.11 -24.10
C VAL A 74 -13.86 4.66 -25.32
N ASP A 75 -14.15 3.37 -25.43
CA ASP A 75 -14.90 2.72 -26.52
C ASP A 75 -16.40 2.54 -26.20
N SER A 76 -16.98 3.42 -25.38
CA SER A 76 -18.42 3.49 -25.08
C SER A 76 -19.05 4.81 -25.51
N GLN A 77 -20.34 4.77 -25.88
CA GLN A 77 -21.07 5.99 -26.22
C GLN A 77 -21.27 6.88 -24.98
N ARG A 78 -21.21 6.30 -23.78
CA ARG A 78 -21.27 7.05 -22.52
C ARG A 78 -20.05 7.94 -22.32
N ASN A 79 -18.84 7.51 -22.68
CA ASN A 79 -17.62 8.32 -22.56
C ASN A 79 -17.72 9.63 -23.36
N ASP A 80 -18.25 9.60 -24.58
CA ASP A 80 -18.45 10.83 -25.36
C ASP A 80 -19.55 11.73 -24.77
N ARG A 81 -20.60 11.15 -24.18
CA ARG A 81 -21.61 11.92 -23.42
C ARG A 81 -21.02 12.59 -22.19
N VAL A 82 -20.19 11.87 -21.42
CA VAL A 82 -19.45 12.40 -20.26
C VAL A 82 -18.57 13.56 -20.69
N ARG A 83 -17.79 13.39 -21.76
CA ARG A 83 -16.95 14.44 -22.33
C ARG A 83 -17.75 15.69 -22.72
N GLY A 84 -18.85 15.51 -23.46
CA GLY A 84 -19.73 16.62 -23.84
C GLY A 84 -20.38 17.32 -22.64
N TRP A 85 -20.70 16.57 -21.58
CA TRP A 85 -21.14 17.12 -20.30
C TRP A 85 -20.03 17.90 -19.59
N LEU A 86 -18.79 17.41 -19.55
CA LEU A 86 -17.64 18.09 -18.95
C LEU A 86 -17.39 19.45 -19.62
N VAL A 87 -17.44 19.52 -20.95
CA VAL A 87 -17.31 20.79 -21.70
C VAL A 87 -18.36 21.79 -21.22
N LYS A 88 -19.63 21.38 -21.17
CA LYS A 88 -20.73 22.24 -20.70
C LYS A 88 -20.56 22.64 -19.24
N ARG A 89 -20.09 21.73 -18.38
CA ARG A 89 -19.89 21.98 -16.96
C ARG A 89 -18.77 23.00 -16.72
N VAL A 90 -17.66 22.90 -17.45
CA VAL A 90 -16.57 23.88 -17.42
C VAL A 90 -17.05 25.26 -17.85
N GLN A 91 -17.80 25.34 -18.96
CA GLN A 91 -18.41 26.59 -19.42
C GLN A 91 -19.38 27.18 -18.37
N GLU A 92 -20.20 26.34 -17.74
CA GLU A 92 -21.13 26.74 -16.68
C GLU A 92 -20.40 27.33 -15.47
N VAL A 93 -19.30 26.70 -15.02
CA VAL A 93 -18.47 27.20 -13.92
C VAL A 93 -17.87 28.57 -14.26
N LEU A 94 -17.27 28.71 -15.44
CA LEU A 94 -16.66 29.97 -15.89
C LEU A 94 -17.70 31.09 -16.03
N HIS A 95 -18.88 30.78 -16.58
CA HIS A 95 -19.99 31.72 -16.72
C HIS A 95 -20.56 32.13 -15.36
N THR A 96 -20.75 31.19 -14.44
CA THR A 96 -21.27 31.45 -13.08
C THR A 96 -20.33 32.36 -12.29
N ASN A 97 -19.02 32.20 -12.46
CA ASN A 97 -18.01 33.04 -11.83
C ASN A 97 -17.80 34.40 -12.54
N GLY A 98 -18.50 34.66 -13.66
CA GLY A 98 -18.40 35.92 -14.40
C GLY A 98 -17.03 36.14 -15.06
N VAL A 99 -16.30 35.06 -15.36
CA VAL A 99 -14.96 35.13 -15.93
C VAL A 99 -15.03 35.14 -17.45
N GLY A 100 -14.35 36.09 -18.09
CA GLY A 100 -14.14 36.08 -19.53
C GLY A 100 -13.18 34.96 -19.95
N TYR A 101 -13.58 34.15 -20.93
CA TYR A 101 -12.79 33.03 -21.44
C TYR A 101 -12.89 32.87 -22.95
N ASP A 102 -11.84 32.31 -23.55
CA ASP A 102 -11.78 31.92 -24.96
C ASP A 102 -12.07 30.42 -25.13
N ILE A 103 -12.72 30.04 -26.24
CA ILE A 103 -12.91 28.65 -26.65
C ILE A 103 -12.09 28.38 -27.91
N ILE A 104 -11.31 27.30 -27.91
CA ILE A 104 -10.52 26.82 -29.04
C ILE A 104 -10.99 25.40 -29.40
N GLY A 105 -11.62 25.23 -30.56
CA GLY A 105 -12.23 23.98 -31.01
C GLY A 105 -13.69 24.19 -31.43
N ASP A 106 -14.45 23.09 -31.55
CA ASP A 106 -15.88 23.16 -31.88
C ASP A 106 -16.69 23.63 -30.66
N GLU A 107 -17.63 24.56 -30.87
CA GLU A 107 -18.47 25.14 -29.80
C GLU A 107 -19.33 24.09 -29.08
N ASP A 108 -19.77 23.06 -29.81
CA ASP A 108 -20.63 21.99 -29.30
C ASP A 108 -19.87 20.81 -28.67
N GLY A 109 -18.53 20.77 -28.82
CA GLY A 109 -17.69 19.69 -28.27
C GLY A 109 -17.94 18.29 -28.86
N ASP A 110 -18.73 18.17 -29.93
CA ASP A 110 -19.30 16.89 -30.39
C ASP A 110 -18.25 15.94 -30.99
N GLY A 111 -17.08 16.43 -31.44
CA GLY A 111 -16.00 15.59 -32.00
C GLY A 111 -16.39 14.74 -33.22
N SER A 112 -17.67 14.71 -33.59
CA SER A 112 -18.27 13.97 -34.69
C SER A 112 -18.13 14.84 -35.95
N GLY A 113 -16.97 14.75 -36.58
CA GLY A 113 -16.78 15.24 -37.94
C GLY A 113 -17.61 14.41 -38.91
N ASN A 114 -18.93 14.58 -38.90
CA ASN A 114 -19.82 13.92 -39.85
C ASN A 114 -19.58 14.57 -41.22
N GLY A 115 -18.91 13.81 -42.10
CA GLY A 115 -18.52 14.26 -43.43
C GLY A 115 -19.72 14.68 -44.27
N SER A 116 -20.00 15.99 -44.33
CA SER A 116 -20.63 16.60 -45.50
C SER A 116 -19.56 17.34 -46.29
N SER A 117 -19.28 16.83 -47.49
CA SER A 117 -18.25 17.25 -48.44
C SER A 117 -18.55 18.61 -49.11
N HIS A 118 -19.10 19.58 -48.38
CA HIS A 118 -19.34 20.94 -48.85
C HIS A 118 -18.86 21.99 -47.84
N SER A 119 -17.57 21.95 -47.50
CA SER A 119 -16.86 23.15 -46.97
C SER A 119 -15.37 23.14 -47.31
N SER A 120 -15.00 22.65 -48.49
CA SER A 120 -13.64 22.83 -49.04
C SER A 120 -13.49 24.22 -49.66
N ARG A 121 -13.70 25.28 -48.86
CA ARG A 121 -13.25 26.65 -49.19
C ARG A 121 -13.25 27.67 -48.05
N ALA A 122 -13.41 27.26 -46.79
CA ALA A 122 -13.42 28.18 -45.64
C ALA A 122 -12.08 28.23 -44.85
N SER A 123 -11.05 27.47 -45.25
CA SER A 123 -9.76 27.41 -44.54
C SER A 123 -8.68 28.40 -45.02
N LEU A 124 -9.05 29.47 -45.76
CA LEU A 124 -8.09 30.47 -46.26
C LEU A 124 -8.59 31.92 -46.22
N ALA A 125 -9.62 32.22 -45.45
CA ALA A 125 -10.13 33.59 -45.32
C ALA A 125 -10.66 33.89 -43.92
N HIS A 126 -9.84 33.73 -42.88
CA HIS A 126 -9.96 34.60 -41.71
C HIS A 126 -9.50 36.00 -42.12
N LYS A 127 -10.46 36.71 -42.70
CA LYS A 127 -10.44 38.14 -42.94
C LYS A 127 -9.94 38.78 -41.65
N LYS A 128 -8.81 39.50 -41.74
CA LYS A 128 -8.31 40.49 -40.77
C LYS A 128 -9.46 41.39 -40.30
N LYS A 129 -10.25 40.93 -39.33
CA LYS A 129 -11.00 41.83 -38.47
C LYS A 129 -10.01 42.16 -37.37
N LYS A 130 -9.45 43.35 -37.50
CA LYS A 130 -8.67 44.02 -36.47
C LYS A 130 -9.64 44.30 -35.33
N GLU A 131 -9.92 43.29 -34.50
CA GLU A 131 -10.72 43.47 -33.30
C GLU A 131 -9.89 44.31 -32.33
N LYS A 132 -10.51 45.40 -31.93
CA LYS A 132 -9.98 46.37 -30.97
C LYS A 132 -9.91 45.67 -29.63
N GLY A 133 -8.69 45.46 -29.14
CA GLY A 133 -8.38 45.08 -27.77
C GLY A 133 -8.54 43.60 -27.49
N ALA A 134 -7.50 42.81 -27.76
CA ALA A 134 -7.26 41.57 -27.03
C ALA A 134 -7.00 41.95 -25.56
N GLN A 135 -8.06 42.21 -24.79
CA GLN A 135 -7.98 42.28 -23.34
C GLN A 135 -7.81 40.85 -22.81
N ASP A 136 -6.86 40.67 -21.89
CA ASP A 136 -6.47 39.39 -21.29
C ASP A 136 -7.67 38.62 -20.72
N GLN A 137 -8.17 37.63 -21.46
CA GLN A 137 -9.10 36.66 -20.94
C GLN A 137 -8.41 35.86 -19.82
N ARG A 138 -9.11 35.68 -18.69
CA ARG A 138 -8.55 35.02 -17.50
C ARG A 138 -8.57 33.49 -17.64
N ALA A 139 -9.33 32.94 -18.58
CA ALA A 139 -9.30 31.51 -18.89
C ALA A 139 -9.33 31.19 -20.39
N THR A 140 -8.87 30.00 -20.78
CA THR A 140 -8.97 29.46 -22.14
C THR A 140 -9.32 27.98 -22.10
N LEU A 141 -10.30 27.58 -22.90
CA LEU A 141 -10.84 26.22 -22.98
C LEU A 141 -10.54 25.61 -24.34
N TRP A 142 -9.85 24.47 -24.37
CA TRP A 142 -9.69 23.66 -25.58
C TRP A 142 -10.73 22.54 -25.58
N THR A 143 -11.73 22.66 -26.45
CA THR A 143 -12.75 21.62 -26.65
C THR A 143 -12.32 20.59 -27.68
N THR A 144 -11.31 20.88 -28.50
CA THR A 144 -10.75 19.94 -29.47
C THR A 144 -9.23 20.09 -29.51
N ASP A 145 -8.49 19.02 -29.18
CA ASP A 145 -7.04 18.97 -29.30
C ASP A 145 -6.65 18.11 -30.50
N ASN A 146 -6.01 18.67 -31.53
CA ASN A 146 -5.62 17.95 -32.75
C ASN A 146 -4.35 17.10 -32.58
N SER A 147 -3.84 16.95 -31.35
CA SER A 147 -2.68 16.12 -31.05
C SER A 147 -2.92 14.64 -31.33
N THR A 148 -1.89 13.98 -31.83
CA THR A 148 -1.82 12.52 -32.01
C THR A 148 -0.52 12.02 -31.39
N ALA A 149 -0.55 10.88 -30.73
CA ALA A 149 0.65 10.27 -30.12
C ALA A 149 0.88 8.85 -30.63
N LEU A 150 2.15 8.51 -30.85
CA LEU A 150 2.62 7.18 -31.25
C LEU A 150 3.84 6.81 -30.40
N TRP A 151 3.79 5.69 -29.68
CA TRP A 151 4.90 5.22 -28.85
C TRP A 151 4.91 3.71 -28.70
N TYR A 152 6.03 3.17 -28.21
CA TYR A 152 6.15 1.76 -27.86
C TYR A 152 6.05 1.58 -26.34
N ALA A 153 5.11 0.74 -25.90
CA ALA A 153 4.93 0.37 -24.49
C ALA A 153 5.44 -1.07 -24.26
N PRO A 154 6.49 -1.29 -23.45
CA PRO A 154 6.97 -2.62 -23.12
C PRO A 154 5.85 -3.52 -22.58
N GLY A 155 5.65 -4.69 -23.19
CA GLY A 155 4.60 -5.64 -22.80
C GLY A 155 3.19 -5.33 -23.35
N ARG A 156 2.91 -4.10 -23.81
CA ARG A 156 1.61 -3.73 -24.43
C ARG A 156 1.68 -3.50 -25.94
N GLY A 157 2.89 -3.41 -26.51
CA GLY A 157 3.12 -3.21 -27.94
C GLY A 157 3.14 -1.74 -28.35
N THR A 158 3.01 -1.47 -29.65
CA THR A 158 2.94 -0.12 -30.20
C THR A 158 1.56 0.48 -29.93
N GLN A 159 1.50 1.76 -29.56
CA GLN A 159 0.28 2.47 -29.19
C GLN A 159 0.10 3.69 -30.09
N TYR A 160 -1.11 3.88 -30.64
CA TYR A 160 -1.51 5.08 -31.36
C TYR A 160 -2.80 5.63 -30.77
N THR A 161 -2.86 6.95 -30.57
CA THR A 161 -4.07 7.62 -30.08
C THR A 161 -4.23 9.00 -30.70
N GLU A 162 -5.48 9.40 -30.86
CA GLU A 162 -5.89 10.76 -31.19
C GLU A 162 -6.50 11.41 -29.96
N SER A 163 -6.02 12.61 -29.60
CA SER A 163 -6.40 13.27 -28.36
C SER A 163 -7.90 13.54 -28.29
N THR A 164 -8.53 13.10 -27.20
CA THR A 164 -9.88 13.52 -26.80
C THR A 164 -9.88 14.34 -25.51
N ASN A 165 -8.69 14.73 -25.04
CA ASN A 165 -8.49 15.49 -23.81
C ASN A 165 -9.28 16.80 -23.82
N LEU A 166 -9.66 17.24 -22.62
CA LEU A 166 -10.22 18.54 -22.34
C LEU A 166 -9.20 19.33 -21.51
N VAL A 167 -8.77 20.48 -22.02
CA VAL A 167 -7.74 21.30 -21.39
C VAL A 167 -8.31 22.66 -21.05
N VAL A 168 -8.12 23.10 -19.80
CA VAL A 168 -8.52 24.43 -19.32
C VAL A 168 -7.31 25.14 -18.75
N TYR A 169 -6.99 26.31 -19.29
CA TYR A 169 -5.92 27.15 -18.78
C TYR A 169 -6.51 28.31 -18.00
N VAL A 170 -6.13 28.46 -16.73
CA VAL A 170 -6.41 29.62 -15.88
C VAL A 170 -5.15 30.47 -15.82
N ARG A 171 -5.24 31.69 -16.34
CA ARG A 171 -4.09 32.60 -16.49
C ARG A 171 -3.62 33.14 -15.15
N GLY A 172 -2.33 32.93 -14.87
CA GLY A 172 -1.64 33.53 -13.73
C GLY A 172 -1.31 35.00 -13.97
N SER A 173 -1.10 35.76 -12.90
CA SER A 173 -0.74 37.18 -12.99
C SER A 173 0.66 37.44 -13.55
N SER A 174 1.54 36.43 -13.52
CA SER A 174 2.92 36.51 -14.04
C SER A 174 3.08 35.86 -15.43
N ASP A 175 2.00 35.32 -16.00
CA ASP A 175 2.05 34.64 -17.29
C ASP A 175 2.15 35.65 -18.46
N PRO A 176 2.78 35.28 -19.60
CA PRO A 176 2.88 36.17 -20.75
C PRO A 176 1.50 36.62 -21.27
N ALA A 177 1.33 37.91 -21.57
CA ALA A 177 0.07 38.44 -22.09
C ALA A 177 -0.30 37.88 -23.48
N GLY A 178 -1.59 37.79 -23.78
CA GLY A 178 -2.09 37.29 -25.07
C GLY A 178 -1.92 35.78 -25.28
N ARG A 179 -2.09 35.30 -26.52
CA ARG A 179 -2.07 33.88 -26.90
C ARG A 179 -0.65 33.39 -27.23
N TRP A 180 0.22 33.38 -26.23
CA TRP A 180 1.63 33.02 -26.37
C TRP A 180 1.87 31.59 -26.92
N TRP A 181 0.90 30.69 -26.74
CA TRP A 181 0.94 29.31 -27.26
C TRP A 181 0.74 29.20 -28.78
N GLU A 182 0.35 30.26 -29.48
CA GLU A 182 0.22 30.29 -30.95
C GLU A 182 1.56 30.60 -31.64
N GLY A 183 2.61 30.95 -30.88
CA GLY A 183 3.92 31.29 -31.42
C GLY A 183 4.70 30.09 -31.96
N PRO A 184 5.59 30.28 -32.95
CA PRO A 184 6.43 29.20 -33.51
C PRO A 184 7.61 28.81 -32.61
N HIS A 185 7.78 29.48 -31.47
CA HIS A 185 8.92 29.32 -30.56
C HIS A 185 8.53 28.48 -29.34
N ALA A 186 9.48 27.72 -28.82
CA ALA A 186 9.29 26.99 -27.57
C ALA A 186 8.96 27.97 -26.43
N TYR A 187 8.19 27.51 -25.44
CA TYR A 187 7.86 28.35 -24.30
C TYR A 187 9.13 28.77 -23.54
N GLU A 188 9.28 30.08 -23.33
CA GLU A 188 10.34 30.70 -22.54
C GLU A 188 9.68 31.60 -21.49
N GLY A 189 9.74 31.20 -20.22
CA GLY A 189 9.11 31.95 -19.14
C GLY A 189 8.93 31.11 -17.88
N PRO A 190 8.29 31.69 -16.84
CA PRO A 190 8.07 30.98 -15.60
C PRO A 190 7.15 29.79 -15.80
N GLY A 191 7.47 28.66 -15.16
CA GLY A 191 6.68 27.44 -15.26
C GLY A 191 5.31 27.53 -14.59
N GLY A 192 4.29 26.98 -15.24
CA GLY A 192 2.94 26.78 -14.70
C GLY A 192 2.76 25.46 -13.94
N VAL A 193 1.56 25.29 -13.37
CA VAL A 193 1.14 24.11 -12.59
C VAL A 193 0.10 23.31 -13.37
N LEU A 194 0.36 22.02 -13.60
CA LEU A 194 -0.62 21.08 -14.16
C LEU A 194 -1.41 20.38 -13.05
N VAL A 195 -2.72 20.24 -13.22
CA VAL A 195 -3.54 19.31 -12.43
C VAL A 195 -4.18 18.33 -13.40
N ASN A 196 -3.91 17.03 -13.24
CA ASN A 196 -4.40 15.97 -14.11
C ASN A 196 -5.37 15.05 -13.37
N ALA A 197 -6.42 14.64 -14.08
CA ALA A 197 -7.36 13.58 -13.70
C ALA A 197 -7.89 12.94 -14.99
N HIS A 198 -8.06 11.62 -15.02
CA HIS A 198 -8.62 10.93 -16.17
C HIS A 198 -10.14 10.78 -16.01
N TYR A 199 -10.90 10.93 -17.10
CA TYR A 199 -12.36 10.85 -17.04
C TYR A 199 -12.94 9.56 -17.63
N ASP A 200 -12.13 8.67 -18.20
CA ASP A 200 -12.58 7.32 -18.56
C ASP A 200 -12.64 6.39 -17.35
N SER A 201 -13.59 5.46 -17.37
CA SER A 201 -13.64 4.33 -16.44
C SER A 201 -13.18 3.04 -17.11
N VAL A 202 -12.92 2.00 -16.34
CA VAL A 202 -12.90 0.64 -16.88
C VAL A 202 -14.26 0.22 -17.48
N PRO A 203 -14.29 -0.74 -18.44
CA PRO A 203 -15.53 -1.35 -18.93
C PRO A 203 -16.43 -2.04 -17.89
N SER A 204 -15.87 -2.42 -16.74
CA SER A 204 -16.53 -3.24 -15.73
C SER A 204 -16.86 -2.50 -14.44
N GLY A 205 -16.72 -1.18 -14.40
CA GLY A 205 -16.83 -0.36 -13.19
C GLY A 205 -17.30 1.06 -13.50
N TYR A 206 -17.91 1.71 -12.51
CA TYR A 206 -18.50 3.04 -12.68
C TYR A 206 -17.49 4.17 -12.60
N GLY A 207 -16.28 3.91 -12.08
CA GLY A 207 -15.19 4.88 -12.03
C GLY A 207 -15.47 6.03 -11.05
N ALA A 208 -16.16 5.78 -9.94
CA ALA A 208 -16.49 6.83 -8.99
C ALA A 208 -15.22 7.40 -8.34
N THR A 209 -14.32 6.53 -7.89
CA THR A 209 -13.02 6.95 -7.35
C THR A 209 -11.87 6.79 -8.32
N ASP A 210 -12.12 6.11 -9.45
CA ASP A 210 -11.19 5.79 -10.52
C ASP A 210 -11.73 6.28 -11.89
N ASP A 211 -11.66 7.57 -12.20
CA ASP A 211 -11.11 8.68 -11.39
C ASP A 211 -12.13 9.83 -11.24
N GLY A 212 -13.40 9.47 -11.01
CA GLY A 212 -14.48 10.45 -10.90
C GLY A 212 -14.27 11.52 -9.82
N VAL A 213 -13.70 11.14 -8.67
CA VAL A 213 -13.34 12.07 -7.60
C VAL A 213 -12.18 13.01 -8.00
N GLY A 214 -11.20 12.53 -8.79
CA GLY A 214 -10.17 13.38 -9.37
C GLY A 214 -10.76 14.42 -10.33
N VAL A 215 -11.65 13.99 -11.23
CA VAL A 215 -12.35 14.86 -12.18
C VAL A 215 -13.16 15.95 -11.49
N ILE A 216 -13.99 15.60 -10.51
CA ILE A 216 -14.76 16.62 -9.77
C ILE A 216 -13.84 17.52 -8.94
N THR A 217 -12.71 17.01 -8.43
CA THR A 217 -11.71 17.83 -7.73
C THR A 217 -11.15 18.89 -8.68
N VAL A 218 -10.81 18.52 -9.92
CA VAL A 218 -10.39 19.46 -10.96
C VAL A 218 -11.47 20.51 -11.25
N LEU A 219 -12.75 20.13 -11.34
CA LEU A 219 -13.86 21.08 -11.53
C LEU A 219 -14.03 22.05 -10.34
N GLN A 220 -13.83 21.58 -9.11
CA GLN A 220 -13.87 22.45 -7.92
C GLN A 220 -12.66 23.38 -7.84
N LEU A 221 -11.47 22.93 -8.27
CA LEU A 221 -10.29 23.80 -8.38
C LEU A 221 -10.50 24.88 -9.44
N LEU A 222 -11.08 24.53 -10.60
CA LEU A 222 -11.49 25.52 -11.61
C LEU A 222 -12.38 26.59 -10.99
N SER A 223 -13.44 26.15 -10.31
CA SER A 223 -14.40 27.05 -9.66
C SER A 223 -13.75 27.93 -8.59
N HIS A 224 -12.84 27.39 -7.79
CA HIS A 224 -12.08 28.14 -6.79
C HIS A 224 -11.19 29.22 -7.43
N PHE A 225 -10.29 28.84 -8.35
CA PHE A 225 -9.29 29.77 -8.92
C PHE A 225 -9.87 30.78 -9.91
N THR A 226 -11.12 30.58 -10.34
CA THR A 226 -11.86 31.53 -11.18
C THR A 226 -12.89 32.34 -10.39
N SER A 227 -13.12 32.03 -9.11
CA SER A 227 -14.05 32.77 -8.25
C SER A 227 -13.66 34.26 -8.14
N PRO A 228 -14.65 35.18 -8.09
CA PRO A 228 -14.40 36.60 -7.86
C PRO A 228 -13.76 36.89 -6.50
N ASP A 229 -14.05 36.04 -5.49
CA ASP A 229 -13.54 36.20 -4.12
C ASP A 229 -12.16 35.57 -3.92
N ALA A 230 -11.65 34.84 -4.91
CA ALA A 230 -10.34 34.20 -4.87
C ALA A 230 -9.27 35.08 -5.55
N GLN A 231 -8.11 35.18 -4.91
CA GLN A 231 -6.94 35.87 -5.47
C GLN A 231 -6.48 35.15 -6.75
N GLN A 232 -6.21 35.91 -7.80
CA GLN A 232 -5.62 35.36 -9.04
C GLN A 232 -4.27 34.69 -8.72
N PRO A 233 -4.02 33.45 -9.17
CA PRO A 233 -2.75 32.77 -8.94
C PRO A 233 -1.59 33.52 -9.60
N ALA A 234 -0.38 33.41 -9.05
CA ALA A 234 0.80 34.05 -9.64
C ALA A 234 1.25 33.32 -10.91
N ARG A 235 1.31 31.98 -10.84
CA ARG A 235 1.60 31.08 -11.96
C ARG A 235 0.31 30.53 -12.55
N GLY A 236 0.22 30.42 -13.87
CA GLY A 236 -0.93 29.81 -14.50
C GLY A 236 -1.14 28.35 -14.13
N ILE A 237 -2.41 27.96 -14.12
CA ILE A 237 -2.85 26.60 -13.79
C ILE A 237 -3.43 25.98 -15.07
N VAL A 238 -2.92 24.82 -15.45
CA VAL A 238 -3.47 23.99 -16.53
C VAL A 238 -4.23 22.84 -15.88
N LEU A 239 -5.53 22.76 -16.13
CA LEU A 239 -6.39 21.68 -15.70
C LEU A 239 -6.58 20.74 -16.89
N LEU A 240 -6.12 19.51 -16.75
CA LEU A 240 -6.17 18.47 -17.76
C LEU A 240 -7.14 17.38 -17.31
N LEU A 241 -8.25 17.28 -18.05
CA LEU A 241 -9.20 16.18 -17.96
C LEU A 241 -8.91 15.28 -19.16
N ASN A 242 -8.11 14.23 -18.95
CA ASN A 242 -7.63 13.37 -20.02
C ASN A 242 -8.48 12.11 -20.18
N ASN A 243 -8.26 11.36 -21.27
CA ASN A 243 -9.04 10.17 -21.62
C ASN A 243 -8.13 9.00 -21.97
N ALA A 244 -8.65 7.78 -21.88
CA ALA A 244 -7.96 6.54 -22.20
C ALA A 244 -6.69 6.30 -21.34
N GLU A 245 -6.72 6.71 -20.08
CA GLU A 245 -5.73 6.28 -19.08
C GLU A 245 -5.77 4.75 -18.95
N GLU A 246 -6.98 4.20 -18.84
CA GLU A 246 -7.26 2.81 -18.48
C GLU A 246 -6.80 1.79 -19.52
N ASN A 247 -6.54 2.27 -20.73
CA ASN A 247 -6.05 1.52 -21.87
C ASN A 247 -4.52 1.64 -22.05
N GLY A 248 -3.86 2.54 -21.31
CA GLY A 248 -2.41 2.69 -21.30
C GLY A 248 -1.90 4.12 -21.34
N LEU A 249 -2.47 5.02 -20.52
CA LEU A 249 -2.01 6.40 -20.34
C LEU A 249 -2.08 7.23 -21.64
N HIS A 250 -3.03 6.91 -22.53
CA HIS A 250 -3.09 7.50 -23.86
C HIS A 250 -3.33 9.01 -23.79
N GLY A 251 -4.15 9.46 -22.84
CA GLY A 251 -4.46 10.87 -22.60
C GLY A 251 -3.24 11.70 -22.26
N ALA A 252 -2.43 11.27 -21.28
CA ALA A 252 -1.19 11.98 -20.94
C ALA A 252 -0.17 11.98 -22.08
N HIS A 253 -0.01 10.87 -22.81
CA HIS A 253 0.87 10.82 -23.98
C HIS A 253 0.43 11.81 -25.07
N ALA A 254 -0.87 11.92 -25.32
CA ALA A 254 -1.42 12.90 -26.26
C ALA A 254 -1.21 14.34 -25.79
N PHE A 255 -1.38 14.62 -24.49
CA PHE A 255 -1.16 15.95 -23.92
C PHE A 255 0.27 16.46 -24.12
N LEU A 256 1.29 15.61 -24.15
CA LEU A 256 2.67 16.07 -24.35
C LEU A 256 2.90 16.76 -25.70
N HIS A 257 2.02 16.57 -26.69
CA HIS A 257 2.04 17.30 -27.96
C HIS A 257 1.27 18.63 -27.92
N HIS A 258 0.50 18.87 -26.86
CA HIS A 258 -0.26 20.10 -26.67
C HIS A 258 0.70 21.29 -26.42
N PRO A 259 0.42 22.49 -26.96
CA PRO A 259 1.27 23.67 -26.76
C PRO A 259 1.54 24.03 -25.29
N LEU A 260 0.60 23.73 -24.40
CA LEU A 260 0.74 23.98 -22.95
C LEU A 260 1.65 22.98 -22.22
N ALA A 261 2.04 21.85 -22.84
CA ALA A 261 2.88 20.86 -22.16
C ALA A 261 4.28 21.38 -21.82
N GLN A 262 4.80 22.32 -22.62
CA GLN A 262 6.09 22.99 -22.35
C GLN A 262 5.98 24.08 -21.27
N PHE A 263 4.78 24.61 -21.04
CA PHE A 263 4.51 25.61 -20.02
C PHE A 263 4.46 25.02 -18.62
N THR A 264 3.96 23.79 -18.47
CA THR A 264 3.78 23.14 -17.18
C THR A 264 5.09 22.55 -16.67
N HIS A 265 5.65 23.11 -15.61
CA HIS A 265 6.89 22.62 -14.99
C HIS A 265 6.62 21.73 -13.76
N THR A 266 5.53 22.02 -13.05
CA THR A 266 5.09 21.24 -11.89
C THR A 266 3.73 20.62 -12.13
N PHE A 267 3.41 19.53 -11.42
CA PHE A 267 2.10 18.91 -11.52
C PHE A 267 1.59 18.25 -10.24
N LEU A 268 0.27 18.10 -10.16
CA LEU A 268 -0.46 17.25 -9.25
C LEU A 268 -1.31 16.27 -10.07
N ASN A 269 -1.03 14.98 -9.95
CA ASN A 269 -1.83 13.90 -10.54
C ASN A 269 -2.82 13.37 -9.50
N LEU A 270 -4.09 13.27 -9.86
CA LEU A 270 -5.16 12.71 -9.05
C LEU A 270 -5.59 11.38 -9.65
N GLU A 271 -5.80 10.37 -8.81
CA GLU A 271 -6.00 8.99 -9.25
C GLU A 271 -6.90 8.14 -8.32
N GLY A 272 -7.34 7.01 -8.88
CA GLY A 272 -8.01 5.92 -8.18
C GLY A 272 -7.26 4.60 -8.25
N ALA A 273 -6.95 3.99 -7.10
CA ALA A 273 -6.45 2.61 -7.02
C ALA A 273 -7.20 1.79 -5.94
N GLY A 274 -8.38 2.26 -5.55
CA GLY A 274 -9.26 1.68 -4.54
C GLY A 274 -10.57 2.46 -4.42
N ALA A 275 -11.65 1.78 -4.06
CA ALA A 275 -13.01 2.33 -4.06
C ALA A 275 -13.33 3.22 -2.83
N GLY A 276 -12.52 4.24 -2.54
CA GLY A 276 -12.80 5.25 -1.49
C GLY A 276 -11.75 5.39 -0.39
N GLY A 277 -12.22 5.72 0.82
CA GLY A 277 -11.35 6.01 1.96
C GLY A 277 -10.53 7.30 1.81
N LYS A 278 -9.28 7.30 2.28
CA LYS A 278 -8.38 8.46 2.20
C LYS A 278 -7.53 8.40 0.94
N ALA A 279 -7.46 9.53 0.24
CA ALA A 279 -6.46 9.76 -0.80
C ALA A 279 -5.05 9.90 -0.20
N MET A 280 -4.10 9.13 -0.68
CA MET A 280 -2.72 9.04 -0.21
C MET A 280 -1.78 9.68 -1.23
N LEU A 281 -0.84 10.52 -0.79
CA LEU A 281 0.36 10.79 -1.58
C LEU A 281 1.19 9.51 -1.61
N PHE A 282 1.32 8.89 -2.78
CA PHE A 282 2.02 7.61 -2.92
C PHE A 282 3.29 7.70 -3.77
N ARG A 283 3.45 8.76 -4.59
CA ARG A 283 4.68 9.09 -5.30
C ARG A 283 4.93 10.60 -5.30
N SER A 284 6.21 10.96 -5.33
CA SER A 284 6.66 12.35 -5.46
C SER A 284 8.04 12.36 -6.11
N THR A 285 8.31 13.38 -6.91
CA THR A 285 9.59 13.52 -7.62
C THR A 285 10.74 13.92 -6.71
N ASP A 286 10.52 14.81 -5.73
CA ASP A 286 11.57 15.32 -4.84
C ASP A 286 11.02 16.04 -3.58
N ALA A 287 11.93 16.40 -2.67
CA ALA A 287 11.60 17.05 -1.41
C ALA A 287 10.91 18.41 -1.58
N ALA A 288 11.26 19.20 -2.61
CA ALA A 288 10.74 20.55 -2.74
C ALA A 288 9.28 20.56 -3.15
N VAL A 289 8.91 19.79 -4.17
CA VAL A 289 7.50 19.67 -4.57
C VAL A 289 6.66 19.06 -3.45
N THR A 290 7.24 18.11 -2.70
CA THR A 290 6.59 17.47 -1.54
C THR A 290 6.24 18.45 -0.42
N ARG A 291 7.03 19.52 -0.21
CA ARG A 291 6.74 20.55 0.80
C ARG A 291 5.44 21.30 0.52
N HIS A 292 4.97 21.34 -0.73
CA HIS A 292 3.68 21.95 -1.05
C HIS A 292 2.52 21.06 -0.60
N TYR A 293 2.63 19.73 -0.73
CA TYR A 293 1.64 18.79 -0.19
C TYR A 293 1.61 18.79 1.34
N ALA A 294 2.75 19.04 1.99
CA ALA A 294 2.84 19.12 3.45
C ALA A 294 1.95 20.22 4.07
N ARG A 295 1.45 21.17 3.27
CA ARG A 295 0.49 22.21 3.71
C ARG A 295 -0.96 21.75 3.72
N SER A 296 -1.24 20.52 3.25
CA SER A 296 -2.57 19.92 3.32
C SER A 296 -3.07 19.91 4.77
N PRO A 297 -4.38 20.18 5.01
CA PRO A 297 -4.96 20.11 6.36
C PRO A 297 -5.01 18.68 6.92
N TYR A 298 -5.03 17.68 6.03
CA TYR A 298 -5.09 16.26 6.36
C TYR A 298 -4.04 15.50 5.53
N PRO A 299 -2.74 15.73 5.79
CA PRO A 299 -1.71 15.13 4.97
C PRO A 299 -1.63 13.63 5.26
N PHE A 300 -1.66 12.81 4.21
CA PHE A 300 -1.60 11.36 4.33
C PHE A 300 -0.66 10.79 3.26
N GLY A 301 0.34 10.01 3.68
CA GLY A 301 1.30 9.40 2.76
C GLY A 301 2.59 8.93 3.44
N ASN A 302 3.29 8.01 2.78
CA ASN A 302 4.60 7.51 3.22
C ASN A 302 5.51 7.19 2.03
N VAL A 303 6.79 7.60 2.10
CA VAL A 303 7.78 7.39 1.03
C VAL A 303 8.03 5.92 0.65
N VAL A 304 7.69 4.97 1.52
CA VAL A 304 7.84 3.52 1.23
C VAL A 304 7.08 3.11 -0.03
N SER A 305 5.91 3.70 -0.31
CA SER A 305 5.18 3.42 -1.56
C SER A 305 5.96 3.91 -2.78
N ALA A 306 6.54 5.12 -2.71
CA ALA A 306 7.28 5.73 -3.81
C ALA A 306 8.51 4.91 -4.19
N ASP A 307 9.26 4.41 -3.19
CA ASP A 307 10.38 3.49 -3.43
C ASP A 307 9.92 2.16 -4.04
N GLY A 308 8.75 1.66 -3.65
CA GLY A 308 8.12 0.46 -4.23
C GLY A 308 7.85 0.59 -5.73
N PHE A 309 7.28 1.72 -6.16
CA PHE A 309 7.09 2.04 -7.59
C PHE A 309 8.42 2.26 -8.30
N LYS A 310 9.34 3.05 -7.73
CA LYS A 310 10.67 3.32 -8.32
C LYS A 310 11.49 2.04 -8.56
N ARG A 311 11.27 1.00 -7.75
CA ARG A 311 11.94 -0.30 -7.86
C ARG A 311 11.22 -1.31 -8.75
N GLY A 312 10.05 -0.97 -9.30
CA GLY A 312 9.24 -1.92 -10.06
C GLY A 312 8.69 -3.07 -9.21
N LEU A 313 8.65 -2.92 -7.88
CA LEU A 313 7.98 -3.87 -6.99
C LEU A 313 6.46 -3.78 -7.13
N ILE A 314 5.96 -2.61 -7.54
CA ILE A 314 4.56 -2.39 -7.88
C ILE A 314 4.43 -2.28 -9.39
N ARG A 315 3.65 -3.18 -9.99
CA ARG A 315 3.41 -3.26 -11.44
C ARG A 315 2.13 -2.50 -11.79
N SER A 316 2.16 -1.19 -11.61
CA SER A 316 1.08 -0.26 -11.98
C SER A 316 1.73 1.04 -12.45
N ALA A 317 1.06 1.72 -13.37
CA ALA A 317 1.45 3.00 -13.90
C ALA A 317 0.22 3.91 -13.88
N THR A 318 0.49 5.21 -13.82
CA THR A 318 -0.47 6.32 -13.79
C THR A 318 0.11 7.41 -14.70
N ASP A 319 -0.70 8.41 -15.03
CA ASP A 319 -0.26 9.53 -15.88
C ASP A 319 0.97 10.28 -15.32
N TYR A 320 1.18 10.24 -14.00
CA TYR A 320 2.40 10.72 -13.34
C TYR A 320 3.67 10.24 -14.07
N GLN A 321 3.71 8.97 -14.49
CA GLN A 321 4.89 8.41 -15.13
C GLN A 321 5.20 9.13 -16.45
N VAL A 322 4.20 9.46 -17.24
CA VAL A 322 4.36 10.15 -18.52
C VAL A 322 4.92 11.57 -18.30
N PHE A 323 4.40 12.30 -17.32
CA PHE A 323 4.87 13.65 -17.00
C PHE A 323 6.32 13.67 -16.48
N VAL A 324 6.74 12.66 -15.70
CA VAL A 324 8.12 12.58 -15.20
C VAL A 324 9.07 12.02 -16.26
N ASP A 325 8.79 10.82 -16.78
CA ASP A 325 9.72 10.04 -17.58
C ASP A 325 9.82 10.54 -19.02
N ASN A 326 8.75 11.11 -19.58
CA ASN A 326 8.74 11.65 -20.95
C ASN A 326 8.88 13.18 -20.98
N GLN A 327 8.23 13.92 -20.08
CA GLN A 327 8.24 15.38 -20.11
C GLN A 327 9.31 16.04 -19.22
N GLY A 328 9.74 15.39 -18.12
CA GLY A 328 10.72 15.94 -17.19
C GLY A 328 10.14 16.90 -16.13
N MET A 329 8.84 16.82 -15.89
CA MET A 329 8.15 17.66 -14.90
C MET A 329 8.39 17.17 -13.47
N ARG A 330 8.20 18.07 -12.49
CA ARG A 330 8.33 17.76 -11.06
C ARG A 330 6.95 17.77 -10.40
N GLY A 331 6.47 16.65 -9.89
CA GLY A 331 5.11 16.57 -9.37
C GLY A 331 4.87 15.53 -8.28
N LEU A 332 3.59 15.38 -7.99
CA LEU A 332 2.99 14.59 -6.92
C LEU A 332 1.93 13.66 -7.52
N ASP A 333 1.79 12.47 -6.93
CA ASP A 333 0.78 11.46 -7.31
C ASP A 333 -0.07 11.12 -6.09
N VAL A 334 -1.37 11.44 -6.14
CA VAL A 334 -2.30 11.28 -5.02
C VAL A 334 -3.45 10.37 -5.45
N ALA A 335 -3.59 9.23 -4.79
CA ALA A 335 -4.62 8.24 -5.15
C ALA A 335 -5.41 7.72 -3.96
N PHE A 336 -6.68 7.37 -4.20
CA PHE A 336 -7.34 6.37 -3.35
C PHE A 336 -6.64 5.02 -3.52
N TYR A 337 -6.54 4.21 -2.46
CA TYR A 337 -5.74 2.97 -2.51
C TYR A 337 -6.40 1.80 -1.75
N GLN A 338 -7.58 2.04 -1.16
CA GLN A 338 -8.38 1.05 -0.44
C GLN A 338 -9.87 1.35 -0.61
N PRO A 339 -10.75 0.34 -0.59
CA PRO A 339 -10.45 -1.08 -0.69
C PRO A 339 -10.11 -1.49 -2.14
N ARG A 340 -9.09 -2.35 -2.31
CA ARG A 340 -8.62 -2.79 -3.64
C ARG A 340 -9.47 -3.91 -4.25
N ALA A 341 -10.20 -4.68 -3.45
CA ALA A 341 -11.10 -5.73 -3.94
C ALA A 341 -12.23 -5.16 -4.83
N ARG A 342 -12.64 -3.92 -4.58
CA ARG A 342 -13.71 -3.20 -5.30
C ARG A 342 -13.19 -2.40 -6.51
N TYR A 343 -11.89 -2.17 -6.57
CA TYR A 343 -11.23 -1.46 -7.67
C TYR A 343 -11.41 -2.18 -9.01
N HIS A 344 -11.68 -1.43 -10.08
CA HIS A 344 -12.05 -1.93 -11.42
C HIS A 344 -13.33 -2.78 -11.46
N THR A 345 -14.25 -2.60 -10.51
CA THR A 345 -15.51 -3.36 -10.46
C THR A 345 -16.71 -2.43 -10.35
N ILE A 346 -17.91 -3.02 -10.41
CA ILE A 346 -19.17 -2.29 -10.22
C ILE A 346 -19.34 -1.71 -8.81
N GLU A 347 -18.51 -2.11 -7.84
CA GLU A 347 -18.51 -1.58 -6.47
C GLU A 347 -17.58 -0.36 -6.32
N ASP A 348 -16.90 0.08 -7.38
CA ASP A 348 -16.34 1.43 -7.45
C ASP A 348 -17.43 2.42 -7.92
N ASP A 349 -18.43 2.63 -7.05
CA ASP A 349 -19.58 3.48 -7.29
C ASP A 349 -19.69 4.63 -6.27
N ALA A 350 -20.61 5.56 -6.51
CA ALA A 350 -20.84 6.70 -5.60
C ALA A 350 -21.39 6.28 -4.21
N ARG A 351 -21.89 5.05 -4.05
CA ARG A 351 -22.50 4.55 -2.80
C ARG A 351 -21.45 3.96 -1.85
N ASP A 352 -20.39 3.40 -2.40
CA ASP A 352 -19.25 2.84 -1.67
C ASP A 352 -18.13 3.86 -1.39
N THR A 353 -18.24 5.07 -1.96
CA THR A 353 -17.44 6.25 -1.58
C THR A 353 -18.22 7.20 -0.65
N SER A 354 -17.61 8.32 -0.26
CA SER A 354 -18.24 9.28 0.66
C SER A 354 -17.87 10.74 0.35
N PRO A 355 -18.73 11.72 0.73
CA PRO A 355 -18.38 13.14 0.68
C PRO A 355 -17.10 13.47 1.47
N ASP A 356 -16.81 12.70 2.53
CA ASP A 356 -15.58 12.83 3.32
C ASP A 356 -14.35 12.45 2.48
N SER A 357 -14.44 11.39 1.68
CA SER A 357 -13.39 10.97 0.74
C SER A 357 -13.12 12.03 -0.33
N VAL A 358 -14.21 12.58 -0.90
CA VAL A 358 -14.16 13.70 -1.85
C VAL A 358 -13.45 14.90 -1.24
N TRP A 359 -13.86 15.29 -0.02
CA TRP A 359 -13.24 16.41 0.68
C TRP A 359 -11.77 16.16 1.00
N HIS A 360 -11.39 14.93 1.36
CA HIS A 360 -10.01 14.60 1.68
C HIS A 360 -9.06 14.85 0.48
N MET A 361 -9.43 14.36 -0.71
CA MET A 361 -8.66 14.64 -1.94
C MET A 361 -8.71 16.12 -2.33
N LEU A 362 -9.90 16.73 -2.30
CA LEU A 362 -10.11 18.12 -2.71
C LEU A 362 -9.34 19.10 -1.83
N SER A 363 -9.42 18.97 -0.50
CA SER A 363 -8.74 19.87 0.44
C SER A 363 -7.22 19.74 0.36
N ALA A 364 -6.68 18.53 0.15
CA ALA A 364 -5.26 18.31 -0.10
C ALA A 364 -4.82 18.96 -1.43
N SER A 365 -5.62 18.81 -2.49
CA SER A 365 -5.35 19.38 -3.81
C SER A 365 -5.39 20.91 -3.78
N LEU A 366 -6.39 21.48 -3.11
CA LEU A 366 -6.55 22.93 -2.96
C LEU A 366 -5.35 23.56 -2.25
N ALA A 367 -4.92 22.99 -1.12
CA ALA A 367 -3.74 23.46 -0.40
C ALA A 367 -2.46 23.34 -1.24
N THR A 368 -2.31 22.21 -1.96
CA THR A 368 -1.13 21.92 -2.79
C THR A 368 -1.04 22.88 -3.98
N VAL A 369 -2.10 23.02 -4.77
CA VAL A 369 -2.13 23.85 -5.99
C VAL A 369 -2.04 25.33 -5.63
N ARG A 370 -2.72 25.77 -4.56
CA ARG A 370 -2.56 27.15 -4.04
C ARG A 370 -1.10 27.42 -3.70
N SER A 371 -0.45 26.48 -3.02
CA SER A 371 0.95 26.60 -2.65
C SER A 371 1.87 26.68 -3.88
N LEU A 372 1.71 25.77 -4.85
CA LEU A 372 2.51 25.71 -6.09
C LEU A 372 2.31 26.95 -6.98
N SER A 373 1.11 27.55 -6.98
CA SER A 373 0.76 28.69 -7.83
C SER A 373 0.98 30.07 -7.17
N SER A 374 1.34 30.12 -5.88
CA SER A 374 1.31 31.37 -5.09
C SER A 374 2.51 32.32 -5.23
N SER A 375 3.68 31.88 -5.69
CA SER A 375 4.87 32.77 -5.71
C SER A 375 5.79 32.60 -6.92
N VAL A 376 6.32 33.74 -7.37
CA VAL A 376 7.39 33.93 -8.36
C VAL A 376 8.42 34.85 -7.70
N SER A 377 8.98 34.44 -6.55
CA SER A 377 10.07 35.19 -5.90
C SER A 377 11.40 34.70 -6.45
N ALA A 378 12.37 35.60 -6.64
CA ALA A 378 13.73 35.25 -7.11
C ALA A 378 14.51 34.33 -6.13
N GLU A 379 13.98 34.10 -4.93
CA GLU A 379 14.49 33.16 -3.92
C GLU A 379 13.83 31.76 -4.00
N ASP A 380 12.73 31.61 -4.79
CA ASP A 380 11.95 30.36 -5.00
C ASP A 380 12.17 29.76 -6.41
N ASP A 381 13.33 30.00 -7.01
CA ASP A 381 13.78 29.65 -8.38
C ASP A 381 13.98 28.13 -8.62
N GLU A 382 13.44 27.27 -7.74
CA GLU A 382 13.69 25.83 -7.79
C GLU A 382 12.97 25.14 -8.97
N PHE A 383 11.83 25.66 -9.42
CA PHE A 383 11.01 25.06 -10.48
C PHE A 383 11.12 25.79 -11.82
N GLU A 384 12.02 26.78 -11.92
CA GLU A 384 12.28 27.45 -13.18
C GLU A 384 13.21 26.63 -14.07
N GLY A 385 13.02 26.78 -15.36
CA GLY A 385 13.60 25.90 -16.36
C GLY A 385 13.41 26.43 -17.77
N GLY A 386 13.98 25.72 -18.72
CA GLY A 386 13.72 25.93 -20.14
C GLY A 386 13.30 24.62 -20.80
N THR A 387 13.09 24.70 -22.11
CA THR A 387 12.76 23.52 -22.92
C THR A 387 14.01 23.03 -23.65
N ALA A 388 14.36 21.76 -23.49
CA ALA A 388 15.44 21.12 -24.24
C ALA A 388 15.10 20.98 -25.73
N ARG A 389 16.11 20.73 -26.57
CA ARG A 389 15.92 20.55 -28.03
C ARG A 389 14.96 19.42 -28.40
N ASN A 390 14.77 18.44 -27.51
CA ASN A 390 13.83 17.34 -27.68
C ASN A 390 12.42 17.63 -27.12
N GLY A 391 12.14 18.85 -26.69
CA GLY A 391 10.84 19.26 -26.15
C GLY A 391 10.61 18.95 -24.67
N ARG A 392 11.59 18.35 -23.97
CA ARG A 392 11.50 18.07 -22.52
C ARG A 392 11.73 19.34 -21.70
N VAL A 393 11.04 19.44 -20.58
CA VAL A 393 11.30 20.49 -19.59
C VAL A 393 12.58 20.16 -18.84
N VAL A 394 13.48 21.13 -18.75
CA VAL A 394 14.74 21.03 -18.00
C VAL A 394 14.79 22.14 -16.97
N MET A 395 14.69 21.75 -15.70
CA MET A 395 14.80 22.66 -14.58
C MET A 395 16.25 23.13 -14.41
N GLN A 396 16.43 24.40 -14.01
CA GLN A 396 17.74 24.96 -13.68
C GLN A 396 18.32 24.29 -12.43
N HIS A 397 17.46 24.02 -11.45
CA HIS A 397 17.82 23.42 -10.17
C HIS A 397 17.42 21.95 -10.13
N ARG A 398 18.39 21.07 -9.87
CA ARG A 398 18.10 19.65 -9.68
C ARG A 398 17.56 19.42 -8.27
N GLY A 399 16.29 19.04 -8.18
CA GLY A 399 15.66 18.67 -6.90
C GLY A 399 16.39 17.52 -6.20
N SER A 400 16.43 17.56 -4.88
CA SER A 400 16.93 16.45 -4.06
C SER A 400 15.80 15.47 -3.76
N GLU A 401 16.03 14.17 -3.95
CA GLU A 401 15.04 13.14 -3.58
C GLU A 401 14.50 13.35 -2.16
N GLY A 402 13.19 13.23 -2.01
CA GLY A 402 12.49 13.48 -0.76
C GLY A 402 12.26 12.22 0.05
N VAL A 403 12.39 12.35 1.37
CA VAL A 403 11.97 11.38 2.37
C VAL A 403 10.81 12.03 3.13
N TRP A 404 9.67 11.35 3.22
CA TRP A 404 8.46 11.94 3.77
C TRP A 404 7.52 10.89 4.37
N TRP A 405 6.80 11.31 5.40
CA TRP A 405 5.80 10.49 6.09
C TRP A 405 4.87 11.39 6.92
N ASP A 406 3.67 10.90 7.23
CA ASP A 406 2.72 11.59 8.10
C ASP A 406 2.84 11.13 9.57
N PHE A 407 2.39 11.96 10.50
CA PHE A 407 2.09 11.59 11.88
C PHE A 407 0.60 11.78 12.12
N PHE A 408 -0.10 10.66 12.28
CA PHE A 408 -1.54 10.61 12.57
C PHE A 408 -2.42 11.45 11.62
N GLY A 409 -2.04 11.62 10.35
CA GLY A 409 -2.78 12.45 9.39
C GLY A 409 -2.84 13.94 9.73
N ARG A 410 -1.89 14.46 10.52
CA ARG A 410 -1.90 15.86 11.02
C ARG A 410 -0.61 16.62 10.74
N VAL A 411 0.54 15.96 10.86
CA VAL A 411 1.85 16.56 10.62
C VAL A 411 2.53 15.77 9.50
N PHE A 412 3.09 16.47 8.52
CA PHE A 412 3.80 15.84 7.42
C PHE A 412 5.29 16.20 7.47
N ALA A 413 6.13 15.20 7.73
CA ALA A 413 7.57 15.38 7.75
C ALA A 413 8.11 15.30 6.33
N VAL A 414 8.97 16.23 5.93
CA VAL A 414 9.67 16.23 4.64
C VAL A 414 11.14 16.56 4.86
N LEU A 415 12.03 15.69 4.42
CA LEU A 415 13.48 15.89 4.46
C LEU A 415 14.11 15.42 3.15
N SER A 416 15.30 15.93 2.83
CA SER A 416 16.04 15.50 1.64
C SER A 416 16.86 14.25 1.93
N LEU A 417 16.98 13.34 0.97
CA LEU A 417 17.75 12.10 1.10
C LEU A 417 19.22 12.32 1.53
N PRO A 418 19.95 13.34 1.05
CA PRO A 418 21.30 13.64 1.55
C PRO A 418 21.34 13.95 3.05
N THR A 419 20.28 14.56 3.60
CA THR A 419 20.15 14.86 5.03
C THR A 419 19.94 13.57 5.83
N LEU A 420 19.11 12.66 5.32
CA LEU A 420 18.96 11.33 5.93
C LEU A 420 20.30 10.59 5.96
N PHE A 421 21.01 10.58 4.82
CA PHE A 421 22.31 9.96 4.69
C PHE A 421 23.34 10.53 5.68
N ALA A 422 23.37 11.84 5.88
CA ALA A 422 24.24 12.47 6.87
C ALA A 422 23.92 11.99 8.30
N PHE A 423 22.64 11.86 8.67
CA PHE A 423 22.25 11.30 9.97
C PHE A 423 22.66 9.83 10.10
N SER A 424 22.47 9.03 9.05
CA SER A 424 22.86 7.61 9.02
C SER A 424 24.36 7.42 9.27
N VAL A 425 25.21 8.15 8.55
CA VAL A 425 26.68 8.11 8.72
C VAL A 425 27.10 8.60 10.12
N THR A 426 26.44 9.65 10.62
CA THR A 426 26.72 10.20 11.96
C THR A 426 26.42 9.16 13.05
N LEU A 427 25.25 8.51 13.01
CA LEU A 427 24.89 7.48 13.97
C LEU A 427 25.80 6.24 13.86
N LEU A 428 26.18 5.86 12.62
CA LEU A 428 27.05 4.71 12.37
C LEU A 428 28.45 4.89 12.97
N THR A 429 28.97 6.13 12.97
CA THR A 429 30.34 6.46 13.38
C THR A 429 30.41 7.02 14.81
N ALA A 430 29.69 8.11 15.09
CA ALA A 430 29.70 8.78 16.39
C ALA A 430 29.01 7.94 17.47
N GLY A 431 27.96 7.18 17.11
CA GLY A 431 27.20 6.34 18.04
C GLY A 431 28.09 5.35 18.82
N PRO A 432 28.82 4.43 18.13
CA PRO A 432 29.74 3.50 18.79
C PRO A 432 30.88 4.19 19.54
N VAL A 433 31.47 5.24 18.97
CA VAL A 433 32.59 5.97 19.61
C VAL A 433 32.16 6.55 20.96
N LEU A 434 30.99 7.19 21.02
CA LEU A 434 30.46 7.75 22.26
C LEU A 434 30.16 6.67 23.30
N LEU A 435 29.66 5.50 22.90
CA LEU A 435 29.44 4.36 23.81
C LEU A 435 30.77 3.81 24.36
N ILE A 436 31.82 3.71 23.53
CA ILE A 436 33.15 3.27 23.96
C ILE A 436 33.76 4.26 24.96
N VAL A 437 33.66 5.56 24.69
CA VAL A 437 34.13 6.62 25.60
C VAL A 437 33.37 6.54 26.93
N LEU A 438 32.05 6.39 26.90
CA LEU A 438 31.22 6.27 28.09
C LEU A 438 31.57 5.01 28.90
N GLU A 439 31.79 3.88 28.22
CA GLU A 439 32.27 2.65 28.83
C GLU A 439 33.61 2.85 29.53
N ALA A 440 34.58 3.50 28.88
CA ALA A 440 35.88 3.78 29.44
C ALA A 440 35.78 4.66 30.71
N LEU A 441 34.96 5.70 30.69
CA LEU A 441 34.71 6.58 31.84
C LEU A 441 34.09 5.82 33.02
N ILE A 442 33.09 4.96 32.75
CA ILE A 442 32.44 4.16 33.80
C ILE A 442 33.39 3.09 34.36
N ARG A 443 34.20 2.46 33.51
CA ARG A 443 35.26 1.53 33.93
C ARG A 443 36.28 2.20 34.84
N GLN A 444 36.75 3.42 34.48
CA GLN A 444 37.66 4.21 35.32
C GLN A 444 37.04 4.58 36.67
N SER A 445 35.74 4.84 36.72
CA SER A 445 35.03 5.10 37.99
C SER A 445 34.86 3.87 38.88
N GLY A 446 35.25 2.67 38.43
CA GLY A 446 35.12 1.41 39.17
C GLY A 446 33.69 0.88 39.28
N LYS A 447 32.75 1.42 38.50
CA LYS A 447 31.31 1.11 38.51
C LYS A 447 30.85 0.23 37.34
N TRP A 448 31.79 -0.33 36.58
CA TRP A 448 31.46 -1.28 35.50
C TRP A 448 31.18 -2.68 36.05
N TYR A 449 29.90 -2.99 36.24
CA TYR A 449 29.38 -4.30 36.65
C TYR A 449 29.16 -5.31 35.51
N PRO A 450 28.81 -4.90 34.27
CA PRO A 450 28.76 -5.85 33.15
C PRO A 450 30.10 -6.61 33.02
N PHE A 451 30.02 -7.92 32.77
CA PHE A 451 31.18 -8.81 32.69
C PHE A 451 32.03 -8.98 33.97
N ALA A 452 31.68 -8.34 35.08
CA ALA A 452 32.37 -8.54 36.36
C ALA A 452 32.07 -9.95 36.92
N ARG A 453 33.12 -10.72 37.25
CA ARG A 453 32.98 -12.11 37.75
C ARG A 453 33.10 -12.19 39.27
N LYS A 454 34.26 -11.83 39.82
CA LYS A 454 34.62 -11.99 41.24
C LYS A 454 35.32 -10.74 41.76
N GLY A 455 35.14 -10.41 43.03
CA GLY A 455 35.86 -9.37 43.77
C GLY A 455 36.47 -9.91 45.06
N TYR A 456 37.66 -9.43 45.42
CA TYR A 456 38.41 -9.87 46.60
C TYR A 456 38.51 -8.72 47.62
N PRO A 457 38.32 -8.99 48.93
CA PRO A 457 38.54 -8.00 49.98
C PRO A 457 40.00 -7.52 49.99
N SER A 458 40.24 -6.23 50.29
CA SER A 458 41.59 -5.63 50.24
C SER A 458 42.55 -6.14 51.33
N SER A 459 42.11 -6.97 52.29
CA SER A 459 42.96 -7.62 53.28
C SER A 459 43.83 -8.76 52.72
N ALA A 460 43.74 -9.07 51.42
CA ALA A 460 44.51 -10.14 50.77
C ALA A 460 45.85 -9.68 50.15
N LEU A 461 46.24 -8.41 50.27
CA LEU A 461 47.49 -7.86 49.73
C LEU A 461 48.22 -6.96 50.75
N ALA A 462 48.55 -7.55 51.89
CA ALA A 462 49.68 -7.19 52.77
C ALA A 462 50.00 -8.52 53.46
N GLU A 463 51.16 -9.14 53.30
CA GLU A 463 52.40 -8.72 53.94
C GLU A 463 53.63 -9.30 53.20
N ASP A 464 54.70 -8.51 53.25
CA ASP A 464 56.08 -8.90 52.97
C ASP A 464 56.82 -8.88 54.32
N TYR A 465 57.63 -9.93 54.60
CA TYR A 465 58.44 -10.22 55.81
C TYR A 465 57.64 -10.60 57.09
N ASP A 466 57.96 -11.63 57.90
CA ASP A 466 59.21 -12.31 58.27
C ASP A 466 58.98 -13.80 58.63
N GLU A 467 60.07 -14.59 58.64
CA GLU A 467 60.16 -15.96 59.16
C GLU A 467 59.88 -16.06 60.67
N ASP A 468 59.53 -17.29 61.10
CA ASP A 468 59.35 -17.78 62.48
C ASP A 468 58.06 -17.35 63.23
N ASP A 469 57.04 -18.21 63.23
CA ASP A 469 56.78 -19.09 64.38
C ASP A 469 55.56 -20.00 64.17
N ASN A 470 55.64 -21.17 64.78
CA ASN A 470 54.75 -22.30 64.58
C ASN A 470 53.43 -22.13 65.37
N ARG A 471 52.35 -21.66 64.71
CA ARG A 471 50.98 -21.77 65.24
C ARG A 471 49.99 -22.04 64.11
N SER A 472 49.59 -23.31 63.97
CA SER A 472 48.48 -23.73 63.12
C SER A 472 47.17 -23.13 63.66
N GLN A 473 46.79 -21.97 63.14
CA GLN A 473 45.46 -21.41 63.35
C GLN A 473 44.95 -20.86 62.01
N ASP A 474 44.00 -21.61 61.47
CA ASP A 474 43.28 -21.45 60.21
C ASP A 474 42.72 -20.02 60.05
N TYR A 475 43.42 -19.15 59.33
CA TYR A 475 42.96 -17.81 58.99
C TYR A 475 43.06 -17.56 57.48
N SER A 476 41.89 -17.39 56.86
CA SER A 476 41.64 -16.62 55.62
C SER A 476 41.77 -17.28 54.24
N SER A 477 41.03 -18.38 53.99
CA SER A 477 40.37 -18.53 52.68
C SER A 477 39.12 -17.63 52.62
N GLN A 478 39.31 -16.33 52.48
CA GLN A 478 38.18 -15.42 52.22
C GLN A 478 37.63 -15.70 50.82
N GLU A 479 36.41 -16.24 50.75
CA GLU A 479 35.76 -16.57 49.49
C GLU A 479 35.43 -15.30 48.69
N PRO A 480 35.64 -15.30 47.36
CA PRO A 480 35.41 -14.12 46.54
C PRO A 480 33.92 -13.78 46.39
N VAL A 481 33.57 -12.51 46.54
CA VAL A 481 32.21 -12.02 46.27
C VAL A 481 31.93 -12.12 44.77
N ARG A 482 30.91 -12.91 44.39
CA ARG A 482 30.53 -13.12 42.99
C ARG A 482 29.58 -12.02 42.51
N PHE A 483 30.00 -11.25 41.50
CA PHE A 483 29.17 -10.20 40.89
C PHE A 483 28.17 -10.74 39.87
N ASN A 484 28.48 -11.90 39.26
CA ASN A 484 27.64 -12.57 38.26
C ASN A 484 27.27 -11.70 37.06
N GLY A 485 28.14 -10.78 36.67
CA GLY A 485 27.88 -9.77 35.64
C GLY A 485 27.66 -10.31 34.24
N ILE A 486 27.96 -11.57 33.93
CA ILE A 486 27.74 -12.18 32.59
C ILE A 486 26.34 -12.80 32.46
N ARG A 487 25.60 -12.96 33.57
CA ARG A 487 24.30 -13.63 33.57
C ARG A 487 23.30 -12.88 32.66
N GLY A 488 22.76 -13.61 31.69
CA GLY A 488 21.66 -13.15 30.84
C GLY A 488 22.07 -12.56 29.48
N ILE A 489 23.36 -12.47 29.16
CA ILE A 489 23.84 -11.84 27.92
C ILE A 489 23.22 -12.44 26.64
N PHE A 490 23.03 -13.76 26.55
CA PHE A 490 22.49 -14.42 25.33
C PHE A 490 20.97 -14.56 25.29
N ARG A 491 20.25 -14.15 26.34
CA ARG A 491 18.79 -14.37 26.44
C ARG A 491 18.00 -13.70 25.33
N PHE A 492 18.37 -12.46 25.01
CA PHE A 492 17.74 -11.70 23.93
C PHE A 492 17.88 -12.41 22.58
N LEU A 493 19.10 -12.86 22.24
CA LEU A 493 19.36 -13.51 20.96
C LEU A 493 18.56 -14.81 20.82
N VAL A 494 18.52 -15.64 21.86
CA VAL A 494 17.72 -16.86 21.85
C VAL A 494 16.22 -16.54 21.73
N ALA A 495 15.72 -15.58 22.51
CA ALA A 495 14.30 -15.21 22.50
C ALA A 495 13.87 -14.69 21.12
N VAL A 496 14.61 -13.75 20.54
CA VAL A 496 14.31 -13.17 19.23
C VAL A 496 14.47 -14.20 18.12
N ALA A 497 15.50 -15.04 18.15
CA ALA A 497 15.70 -16.08 17.13
C ALA A 497 14.54 -17.08 17.12
N VAL A 498 14.10 -17.57 18.28
CA VAL A 498 12.99 -18.52 18.38
C VAL A 498 11.67 -17.85 17.98
N ALA A 499 11.39 -16.66 18.50
CA ALA A 499 10.14 -15.94 18.19
C ALA A 499 10.04 -15.55 16.70
N THR A 500 11.13 -15.09 16.10
CA THR A 500 11.19 -14.75 14.66
C THR A 500 11.04 -16.01 13.80
N SER A 501 11.70 -17.10 14.17
CA SER A 501 11.57 -18.37 13.44
C SER A 501 10.15 -18.92 13.49
N ALA A 502 9.45 -18.73 14.62
CA ALA A 502 8.06 -19.15 14.76
C ALA A 502 7.10 -18.36 13.85
N VAL A 503 7.24 -17.03 13.76
CA VAL A 503 6.40 -16.24 12.83
C VAL A 503 6.71 -16.53 11.36
N ILE A 504 7.97 -16.82 11.01
CA ILE A 504 8.35 -17.31 9.67
C ILE A 504 7.74 -18.69 9.40
N ALA A 505 7.77 -19.60 10.37
CA ALA A 505 7.14 -20.91 10.23
C ALA A 505 5.62 -20.80 10.06
N LEU A 506 4.96 -19.88 10.77
CA LEU A 506 3.54 -19.58 10.57
C LEU A 506 3.27 -18.98 9.18
N ALA A 507 4.13 -18.09 8.68
CA ALA A 507 4.02 -17.56 7.32
C ALA A 507 4.08 -18.69 6.28
N LEU A 508 5.05 -19.60 6.42
CA LEU A 508 5.17 -20.78 5.56
C LEU A 508 3.95 -21.71 5.68
N LEU A 509 3.44 -21.92 6.90
CA LEU A 509 2.26 -22.75 7.15
C LEU A 509 1.02 -22.18 6.46
N LEU A 510 0.74 -20.88 6.63
CA LEU A 510 -0.39 -20.21 6.00
C LEU A 510 -0.31 -20.31 4.48
N THR A 511 0.86 -20.04 3.88
CA THR A 511 1.04 -20.12 2.43
C THR A 511 0.83 -21.52 1.87
N LYS A 512 1.06 -22.56 2.67
CA LYS A 512 0.88 -23.95 2.26
C LYS A 512 -0.56 -24.43 2.36
N ILE A 513 -1.30 -24.00 3.39
CA ILE A 513 -2.64 -24.52 3.70
C ILE A 513 -3.73 -23.56 3.21
N ASN A 514 -3.61 -22.27 3.52
CA ASN A 514 -4.60 -21.25 3.16
C ASN A 514 -3.89 -19.96 2.70
N PRO A 515 -3.30 -19.96 1.49
CA PRO A 515 -2.49 -18.84 1.02
C PRO A 515 -3.27 -17.53 0.90
N TYR A 516 -4.59 -17.58 0.73
CA TYR A 516 -5.41 -16.41 0.43
C TYR A 516 -6.12 -15.82 1.66
N ILE A 517 -5.96 -16.36 2.87
CA ILE A 517 -6.71 -15.88 4.05
C ILE A 517 -6.46 -14.40 4.40
N ALA A 518 -5.27 -13.90 4.11
CA ALA A 518 -4.95 -12.49 4.29
C ALA A 518 -5.86 -11.56 3.44
N TYR A 519 -6.49 -12.06 2.38
CA TYR A 519 -7.34 -11.29 1.46
C TYR A 519 -8.55 -10.66 2.17
N SER A 520 -9.31 -11.44 2.93
CA SER A 520 -10.47 -10.95 3.70
C SER A 520 -10.13 -10.67 5.18
N SER A 521 -9.12 -11.36 5.72
CA SER A 521 -8.86 -11.36 7.17
C SER A 521 -7.41 -11.00 7.54
N PRO A 522 -6.88 -9.86 7.06
CA PRO A 522 -5.48 -9.49 7.32
C PRO A 522 -5.21 -9.30 8.83
N TYR A 523 -6.16 -8.74 9.59
CA TYR A 523 -5.99 -8.52 11.03
C TYR A 523 -5.96 -9.81 11.85
N ALA A 524 -6.60 -10.89 11.38
CA ALA A 524 -6.49 -12.20 12.02
C ALA A 524 -5.06 -12.76 11.86
N VAL A 525 -4.47 -12.59 10.67
CA VAL A 525 -3.07 -12.94 10.40
C VAL A 525 -2.11 -12.12 11.27
N TRP A 526 -2.31 -10.80 11.36
CA TRP A 526 -1.51 -9.95 12.27
C TRP A 526 -1.64 -10.38 13.73
N SER A 527 -2.86 -10.64 14.20
CA SER A 527 -3.12 -11.08 15.57
C SER A 527 -2.42 -12.40 15.88
N LEU A 528 -2.44 -13.35 14.93
CA LEU A 528 -1.70 -14.61 15.02
C LEU A 528 -0.18 -14.35 15.17
N MET A 529 0.41 -13.56 14.29
CA MET A 529 1.86 -13.30 14.30
C MET A 529 2.28 -12.55 15.57
N PHE A 530 1.51 -11.54 15.99
CA PHE A 530 1.77 -10.82 17.24
C PHE A 530 1.69 -11.75 18.45
N CYS A 531 0.66 -12.59 18.55
CA CYS A 531 0.50 -13.52 19.67
C CYS A 531 1.66 -14.51 19.75
N ALA A 532 2.06 -15.09 18.61
CA ALA A 532 3.16 -16.05 18.56
C ALA A 532 4.49 -15.41 18.99
N PHE A 533 4.86 -14.26 18.40
CA PHE A 533 6.11 -13.59 18.73
C PHE A 533 6.13 -13.10 20.19
N PHE A 534 5.03 -12.48 20.65
CA PHE A 534 4.91 -11.93 21.99
C PHE A 534 5.00 -13.03 23.06
N PHE A 535 4.21 -14.11 22.92
CA PHE A 535 4.22 -15.21 23.88
C PHE A 535 5.58 -15.91 23.96
N LEU A 536 6.19 -16.25 22.82
CA LEU A 536 7.48 -16.95 22.80
C LEU A 536 8.61 -16.09 23.37
N SER A 537 8.64 -14.80 23.02
CA SER A 537 9.61 -13.85 23.58
C SER A 537 9.44 -13.73 25.09
N TRP A 538 8.19 -13.58 25.57
CA TRP A 538 7.91 -13.54 27.01
C TRP A 538 8.30 -14.85 27.70
N PHE A 539 7.90 -16.01 27.18
CA PHE A 539 8.14 -17.31 27.78
C PHE A 539 9.64 -17.57 27.99
N ILE A 540 10.46 -17.27 26.97
CA ILE A 540 11.92 -17.45 27.05
C ILE A 540 12.54 -16.44 28.02
N LEU A 541 12.18 -15.15 27.92
CA LEU A 541 12.81 -14.11 28.74
C LEU A 541 12.40 -14.20 30.21
N ALA A 542 11.10 -14.38 30.49
CA ALA A 542 10.57 -14.51 31.85
C ALA A 542 10.87 -15.88 32.47
N GLY A 543 10.95 -16.94 31.66
CA GLY A 543 11.43 -18.26 32.09
C GLY A 543 12.90 -18.21 32.49
N ALA A 544 13.75 -17.63 31.65
CA ALA A 544 15.18 -17.49 31.95
C ALA A 544 15.44 -16.60 33.16
N ASP A 545 14.62 -15.56 33.39
CA ASP A 545 14.69 -14.72 34.60
C ASP A 545 14.32 -15.49 35.87
N ARG A 546 13.31 -16.37 35.82
CA ARG A 546 12.95 -17.23 36.96
C ARG A 546 14.02 -18.27 37.29
N VAL A 547 14.69 -18.83 36.28
CA VAL A 547 15.72 -19.86 36.49
C VAL A 547 17.05 -19.23 36.94
N ARG A 548 17.45 -18.10 36.37
CA ARG A 548 18.71 -17.41 36.73
C ARG A 548 18.51 -15.87 36.81
N PRO A 549 17.96 -15.30 37.88
CA PRO A 549 17.68 -13.86 37.97
C PRO A 549 18.89 -12.97 37.68
N THR A 550 18.66 -11.83 37.01
CA THR A 550 19.73 -10.85 36.73
C THR A 550 19.21 -9.43 36.54
N ALA A 551 19.78 -8.48 37.29
CA ALA A 551 19.43 -7.07 37.15
C ALA A 551 19.92 -6.44 35.83
N LEU A 552 20.86 -7.07 35.12
CA LEU A 552 21.42 -6.56 33.85
C LEU A 552 20.62 -6.95 32.62
N GLN A 553 19.52 -7.69 32.76
CA GLN A 553 18.69 -8.17 31.65
C GLN A 553 18.34 -7.04 30.68
N ARG A 554 17.80 -5.93 31.20
CA ARG A 554 17.37 -4.77 30.42
C ARG A 554 18.54 -4.15 29.63
N PHE A 555 19.68 -3.95 30.29
CA PHE A 555 20.89 -3.42 29.66
C PHE A 555 21.40 -4.32 28.53
N TYR A 556 21.46 -5.65 28.76
CA TYR A 556 21.88 -6.60 27.74
C TYR A 556 20.93 -6.67 26.54
N CYS A 557 19.62 -6.62 26.79
CA CYS A 557 18.63 -6.52 25.71
C CYS A 557 18.81 -5.25 24.87
N LEU A 558 18.97 -4.07 25.51
CA LEU A 558 19.21 -2.81 24.81
C LEU A 558 20.54 -2.81 24.03
N LEU A 559 21.59 -3.43 24.58
CA LEU A 559 22.88 -3.57 23.90
C LEU A 559 22.75 -4.42 22.63
N TRP A 560 22.09 -5.58 22.70
CA TRP A 560 21.87 -6.40 21.51
C TRP A 560 20.91 -5.77 20.51
N LEU A 561 19.88 -5.08 20.98
CA LEU A 561 18.97 -4.32 20.12
C LEU A 561 19.73 -3.19 19.40
N TYR A 562 20.68 -2.53 20.07
CA TYR A 562 21.56 -1.56 19.42
C TYR A 562 22.45 -2.21 18.36
N ILE A 563 23.07 -3.36 18.64
CA ILE A 563 23.88 -4.08 17.65
C ILE A 563 23.02 -4.48 16.42
N LEU A 564 21.82 -5.01 16.66
CA LEU A 564 20.89 -5.39 15.59
C LEU A 564 20.50 -4.18 14.73
N THR A 565 20.07 -3.09 15.37
CA THR A 565 19.65 -1.87 14.65
C THR A 565 20.83 -1.15 13.99
N TRP A 566 22.05 -1.29 14.52
CA TRP A 566 23.26 -0.78 13.89
C TRP A 566 23.58 -1.56 12.60
N ILE A 567 23.43 -2.90 12.59
CA ILE A 567 23.55 -3.71 11.38
C ILE A 567 22.49 -3.31 10.35
N MET A 568 21.24 -3.12 10.79
CA MET A 568 20.18 -2.61 9.91
C MET A 568 20.51 -1.22 9.35
N LEU A 569 21.10 -0.34 10.17
CA LEU A 569 21.53 1.00 9.76
C LEU A 569 22.62 0.95 8.71
N VAL A 570 23.56 0.00 8.78
CA VAL A 570 24.53 -0.24 7.68
C VAL A 570 23.79 -0.54 6.38
N GLY A 571 22.82 -1.46 6.41
CA GLY A 571 21.99 -1.79 5.25
C GLY A 571 21.22 -0.58 4.71
N ALA A 572 20.60 0.21 5.59
CA ALA A 572 19.88 1.43 5.22
C ALA A 572 20.83 2.47 4.56
N THR A 573 22.01 2.70 5.15
CA THR A 573 23.02 3.64 4.64
C THR A 573 23.52 3.23 3.25
N VAL A 574 23.74 1.93 3.02
CA VAL A 574 24.10 1.38 1.71
C VAL A 574 22.95 1.57 0.72
N GLY A 575 21.70 1.33 1.16
CA GLY A 575 20.48 1.59 0.41
C GLY A 575 20.35 3.04 -0.05
N GLU A 576 20.53 3.97 0.88
CA GLU A 576 20.48 5.42 0.66
C GLU A 576 21.51 5.85 -0.39
N ASN A 577 22.76 5.40 -0.28
CA ASN A 577 23.83 5.84 -1.17
C ASN A 577 23.76 5.20 -2.56
N ASN A 578 23.69 3.86 -2.61
CA ASN A 578 23.88 3.08 -3.84
C ASN A 578 22.60 2.99 -4.66
N TYR A 579 21.46 2.89 -3.97
CA TYR A 579 20.18 2.65 -4.60
C TYR A 579 19.31 3.91 -4.62
N LYS A 580 19.61 4.93 -3.80
CA LYS A 580 18.75 6.10 -3.61
C LYS A 580 17.38 5.69 -3.05
N LEU A 581 17.41 4.96 -1.94
CA LEU A 581 16.24 4.50 -1.19
C LEU A 581 15.98 5.43 0.00
N ALA A 582 14.77 5.96 0.08
CA ALA A 582 14.29 6.82 1.16
C ALA A 582 13.55 6.04 2.27
N SER A 583 13.02 4.85 1.94
CA SER A 583 12.29 3.94 2.82
C SER A 583 13.04 3.51 4.08
N GLY A 584 14.37 3.63 4.11
CA GLY A 584 15.21 3.32 5.28
C GLY A 584 15.08 4.28 6.46
N TYR A 585 14.33 5.39 6.34
CA TYR A 585 14.26 6.45 7.35
C TYR A 585 13.84 5.96 8.75
N PHE A 586 12.92 5.00 8.83
CA PHE A 586 12.47 4.45 10.11
C PHE A 586 13.61 3.72 10.82
N VAL A 587 14.55 3.10 10.10
CA VAL A 587 15.71 2.40 10.68
C VAL A 587 16.66 3.39 11.34
N VAL A 588 16.87 4.55 10.73
CA VAL A 588 17.70 5.64 11.28
C VAL A 588 17.14 6.10 12.62
N ILE A 589 15.82 6.35 12.67
CA ILE A 589 15.11 6.75 13.89
C ILE A 589 15.11 5.62 14.93
N TYR A 590 14.93 4.37 14.49
CA TYR A 590 14.98 3.19 15.35
C TYR A 590 16.34 3.04 16.03
N ASN A 591 17.42 3.14 15.26
CA ASN A 591 18.77 3.07 15.82
C ASN A 591 19.02 4.24 16.79
N ALA A 592 18.64 5.47 16.43
CA ALA A 592 18.80 6.65 17.29
C ALA A 592 18.07 6.50 18.63
N THR A 593 16.80 6.07 18.62
CA THR A 593 16.00 5.88 19.84
C THR A 593 16.55 4.79 20.74
N VAL A 594 17.00 3.67 20.16
CA VAL A 594 17.67 2.59 20.90
C VAL A 594 19.01 3.05 21.46
N TRP A 595 19.80 3.83 20.70
CA TRP A 595 21.07 4.38 21.16
C TRP A 595 20.88 5.31 22.35
N VAL A 596 19.92 6.24 22.31
CA VAL A 596 19.63 7.15 23.44
C VAL A 596 19.18 6.36 24.67
N ALA A 597 18.32 5.34 24.51
CA ALA A 597 17.90 4.50 25.62
C ALA A 597 19.05 3.66 26.20
N LEU A 598 19.97 3.20 25.36
CA LEU A 598 21.19 2.52 25.80
C LEU A 598 22.10 3.47 26.58
N VAL A 599 22.27 4.72 26.15
CA VAL A 599 23.01 5.75 26.90
C VAL A 599 22.42 5.95 28.29
N VAL A 600 21.08 5.99 28.44
CA VAL A 600 20.44 6.01 29.76
C VAL A 600 20.86 4.79 30.60
N GLY A 601 20.91 3.60 30.00
CA GLY A 601 21.37 2.37 30.67
C GLY A 601 22.84 2.41 31.10
N TYR A 602 23.73 3.07 30.33
CA TYR A 602 25.10 3.33 30.77
C TYR A 602 25.13 4.33 31.95
N MET A 603 24.32 5.38 31.90
CA MET A 603 24.26 6.39 32.96
C MET A 603 23.71 5.84 34.28
N GLU A 604 22.81 4.84 34.24
CA GLU A 604 22.33 4.13 35.44
C GLU A 604 23.48 3.51 36.25
N MET A 605 24.55 3.07 35.59
CA MET A 605 25.71 2.49 36.26
C MET A 605 26.45 3.51 37.13
N LEU A 606 26.31 4.81 36.88
CA LEU A 606 26.87 5.85 37.74
C LEU A 606 26.18 5.91 39.10
N GLY A 607 24.94 5.44 39.21
CA GLY A 607 24.20 5.32 40.47
C GLY A 607 24.68 4.16 41.36
N LEU A 608 25.43 3.21 40.81
CA LEU A 608 25.93 2.06 41.57
C LEU A 608 27.12 2.43 42.48
N PRO A 609 27.29 1.73 43.61
CA PRO A 609 28.51 1.82 44.40
C PRO A 609 29.71 1.34 43.57
N THR A 610 30.91 1.81 43.90
CA THR A 610 32.13 1.26 43.30
C THR A 610 32.28 -0.21 43.70
N LYS A 611 32.73 -1.08 42.78
CA LYS A 611 32.91 -2.52 43.07
C LYS A 611 33.73 -2.79 44.34
N ARG A 612 34.79 -2.00 44.58
CA ARG A 612 35.63 -2.11 45.80
C ARG A 612 34.83 -1.85 47.08
N ARG A 613 34.13 -0.72 47.17
CA ARG A 613 33.27 -0.39 48.33
C ARG A 613 32.19 -1.44 48.56
N PHE A 614 31.61 -1.99 47.49
CA PHE A 614 30.60 -3.04 47.62
C PHE A 614 31.20 -4.33 48.21
N VAL A 615 32.38 -4.76 47.75
CA VAL A 615 33.07 -5.94 48.30
C VAL A 615 33.46 -5.73 49.76
N GLU A 616 34.04 -4.58 50.09
CA GLU A 616 34.41 -4.21 51.46
C GLU A 616 33.17 -4.23 52.38
N TYR A 617 32.07 -3.61 51.94
CA TYR A 617 30.83 -3.54 52.70
C TYR A 617 30.20 -4.93 52.94
N VAL A 618 30.04 -5.76 51.90
CA VAL A 618 29.52 -7.12 52.04
C VAL A 618 30.41 -7.99 52.92
N SER A 619 31.74 -7.83 52.81
CA SER A 619 32.69 -8.55 53.67
C SER A 619 32.65 -8.09 55.13
N SER A 620 32.32 -6.82 55.39
CA SER A 620 32.26 -6.24 56.75
C SER A 620 30.99 -6.58 57.53
N VAL A 621 29.86 -6.77 56.84
CA VAL A 621 28.55 -7.04 57.48
C VAL A 621 28.42 -8.51 57.93
N GLY A 622 29.40 -9.38 57.63
CA GLY A 622 29.42 -10.77 58.10
C GLY A 622 28.27 -11.64 57.57
N LEU A 623 27.51 -11.15 56.58
CA LEU A 623 26.39 -11.84 55.94
C LEU A 623 26.89 -12.90 54.94
N ARG A 624 27.75 -13.82 55.39
CA ARG A 624 28.30 -14.91 54.56
C ARG A 624 27.22 -15.97 54.26
N GLY A 625 26.26 -16.17 55.18
CA GLY A 625 25.27 -17.25 55.10
C GLY A 625 24.05 -17.04 54.19
N HIS A 626 23.72 -15.81 53.76
CA HIS A 626 22.56 -15.58 52.87
C HIS A 626 22.94 -15.42 51.39
N VAL A 627 24.23 -15.44 51.06
CA VAL A 627 24.74 -15.42 49.67
C VAL A 627 25.05 -16.83 49.16
N GLU A 628 25.19 -17.81 50.07
CA GLU A 628 25.54 -19.21 49.76
C GLU A 628 24.34 -20.14 49.54
N ASP A 629 23.20 -19.94 50.23
CA ASP A 629 22.03 -20.84 50.07
C ASP A 629 21.39 -20.78 48.68
N ASP A 630 21.51 -19.66 47.94
CA ASP A 630 21.04 -19.54 46.55
C ASP A 630 22.08 -20.05 45.51
N ALA A 631 23.25 -20.54 45.96
CA ALA A 631 24.37 -20.88 45.07
C ALA A 631 24.77 -22.36 45.05
N ASN A 632 24.29 -23.20 45.99
CA ASN A 632 24.76 -24.58 46.17
C ASN A 632 23.81 -25.70 45.70
N GLU A 633 22.72 -25.42 44.97
CA GLU A 633 21.92 -26.48 44.29
C GLU A 633 22.45 -26.86 42.89
N ASP A 634 23.71 -26.58 42.54
CA ASP A 634 24.24 -26.79 41.17
C ASP A 634 25.09 -28.07 41.00
N ASP A 635 25.04 -29.04 41.92
CA ASP A 635 25.66 -30.38 41.72
C ASP A 635 24.84 -31.50 42.41
N GLY A 636 23.89 -32.07 41.68
CA GLY A 636 23.16 -33.27 42.10
C GLY A 636 22.19 -33.75 41.03
N ASP A 637 22.46 -34.92 40.45
CA ASP A 637 21.63 -35.62 39.47
C ASP A 637 20.14 -35.62 39.82
N ALA A 638 19.32 -34.91 39.04
CA ALA A 638 17.88 -35.10 39.01
C ALA A 638 17.53 -36.09 37.89
N ALA A 639 17.77 -37.37 38.19
CA ALA A 639 17.03 -38.44 37.56
C ALA A 639 15.53 -38.22 37.84
N MET A 640 14.73 -38.45 36.80
CA MET A 640 13.28 -38.54 36.83
C MET A 640 12.80 -39.35 38.05
N ASP A 641 11.94 -38.76 38.88
CA ASP A 641 10.83 -39.53 39.41
C ASP A 641 9.56 -38.68 39.52
N GLU A 642 8.51 -39.28 38.99
CA GLU A 642 7.17 -38.76 38.80
C GLU A 642 6.34 -39.22 40.00
N SER A 643 5.76 -38.31 40.79
CA SER A 643 4.60 -38.62 41.66
C SER A 643 3.92 -37.38 42.20
N THR A 644 2.85 -37.00 41.52
CA THR A 644 1.57 -36.53 42.06
C THR A 644 1.38 -36.69 43.58
N SER A 645 1.16 -35.57 44.28
CA SER A 645 0.48 -35.55 45.59
C SER A 645 -0.02 -34.14 45.93
N LEU A 646 -1.02 -33.67 45.18
CA LEU A 646 -2.01 -32.73 45.71
C LEU A 646 -3.10 -33.56 46.38
N LEU A 647 -3.51 -33.13 47.58
CA LEU A 647 -4.60 -33.64 48.45
C LEU A 647 -4.17 -34.55 49.62
N ARG A 648 -3.75 -33.95 50.74
CA ARG A 648 -4.29 -34.30 52.06
C ARG A 648 -4.09 -33.22 53.13
N GLY A 649 -5.20 -32.59 53.52
CA GLY A 649 -5.59 -32.55 54.93
C GLY A 649 -5.17 -31.37 55.80
N ARG A 650 -6.21 -30.58 56.14
CA ARG A 650 -6.56 -30.18 57.53
C ARG A 650 -6.19 -28.75 57.99
N ARG A 651 -7.06 -27.83 57.57
CA ARG A 651 -7.84 -26.88 58.40
C ARG A 651 -7.48 -26.83 59.90
N GLY A 652 -7.11 -25.64 60.39
CA GLY A 652 -6.98 -25.37 61.82
C GLY A 652 -6.52 -23.96 62.21
N GLU A 653 -7.08 -22.90 61.62
CA GLU A 653 -7.19 -21.61 62.32
C GLU A 653 -7.98 -21.80 63.62
N GLN A 654 -7.54 -21.19 64.72
CA GLN A 654 -8.36 -20.17 65.37
C GLN A 654 -7.59 -19.46 66.49
N ARG A 655 -7.54 -18.13 66.36
CA ARG A 655 -7.33 -17.21 67.49
C ARG A 655 -8.68 -16.56 67.83
N LYS A 656 -8.88 -16.35 69.13
CA LYS A 656 -9.81 -15.44 69.82
C LYS A 656 -11.17 -16.01 70.22
N LYS A 657 -11.31 -16.19 71.54
CA LYS A 657 -12.55 -15.90 72.27
C LYS A 657 -12.35 -14.57 73.01
N ASN A 658 -13.14 -13.56 72.64
CA ASN A 658 -13.62 -12.57 73.61
C ASN A 658 -14.90 -13.15 74.19
N GLN A 659 -15.03 -13.12 75.51
CA GLN A 659 -16.29 -13.42 76.20
C GLN A 659 -16.74 -12.12 76.88
N GLY A 660 -17.89 -11.61 76.43
CA GLY A 660 -18.77 -10.73 77.20
C GLY A 660 -20.05 -11.52 77.48
N THR A 661 -20.19 -11.91 78.75
CA THR A 661 -21.43 -11.96 79.53
C THR A 661 -22.69 -12.57 78.90
N PHE A 662 -23.05 -13.77 79.36
CA PHE A 662 -24.43 -14.15 79.62
C PHE A 662 -24.60 -14.34 81.13
N ALA A 663 -25.66 -13.76 81.68
CA ALA A 663 -26.09 -14.01 83.05
C ALA A 663 -27.00 -15.24 83.12
N ASN A 664 -27.03 -15.79 84.34
CA ASN A 664 -28.04 -16.67 84.94
C ASN A 664 -27.76 -18.19 84.97
N THR A 665 -27.43 -18.56 86.21
CA THR A 665 -28.08 -19.60 87.03
C THR A 665 -27.76 -21.08 86.78
N ALA A 666 -27.06 -21.59 87.79
CA ALA A 666 -27.49 -22.64 88.71
C ALA A 666 -26.83 -24.01 88.59
N SER A 667 -26.42 -24.49 89.78
CA SER A 667 -26.07 -25.86 90.18
C SER A 667 -24.87 -26.48 89.46
N GLY A 668 -23.79 -26.84 90.13
CA GLY A 668 -23.72 -27.72 91.29
C GLY A 668 -22.53 -28.69 91.06
N PRO A 669 -22.04 -29.38 92.09
CA PRO A 669 -20.65 -29.20 92.51
C PRO A 669 -19.74 -30.43 92.32
N ALA A 670 -18.51 -30.27 92.83
CA ALA A 670 -17.58 -31.32 93.28
C ALA A 670 -16.78 -31.98 92.15
N ALA A 671 -15.54 -32.40 92.31
CA ALA A 671 -14.54 -32.52 93.38
C ALA A 671 -13.29 -33.09 92.62
N LYS A 672 -12.03 -33.08 93.03
CA LYS A 672 -11.34 -32.92 94.30
C LYS A 672 -9.83 -32.88 93.95
N HIS A 673 -9.09 -32.12 94.76
CA HIS A 673 -7.74 -32.38 95.27
C HIS A 673 -6.56 -32.65 94.32
N GLY A 674 -5.39 -32.01 94.50
CA GLY A 674 -5.01 -31.05 95.52
C GLY A 674 -3.50 -30.85 95.64
N ARG A 675 -3.14 -29.82 96.44
CA ARG A 675 -1.88 -29.60 97.20
C ARG A 675 -0.59 -29.43 96.35
N ARG A 676 0.37 -28.56 96.68
CA ARG A 676 0.62 -27.73 97.88
C ARG A 676 1.74 -26.71 97.55
N GLN A 677 1.61 -25.52 98.16
CA GLN A 677 2.66 -24.64 98.73
C GLN A 677 3.87 -24.21 97.87
N GLN A 678 3.97 -22.92 97.50
CA GLN A 678 4.52 -21.79 98.30
C GLN A 678 5.98 -21.98 98.78
N ARG A 679 6.90 -21.17 98.23
CA ARG A 679 7.78 -20.30 99.04
C ARG A 679 8.45 -19.18 98.23
N ARG A 680 8.32 -17.95 98.76
CA ARG A 680 9.10 -16.71 98.54
C ARG A 680 10.60 -16.98 98.75
N THR A 681 11.49 -16.64 97.81
CA THR A 681 12.25 -15.37 97.59
C THR A 681 13.07 -14.85 98.78
N THR A 682 14.40 -15.05 98.70
CA THR A 682 15.46 -14.23 99.33
C THR A 682 16.74 -14.29 98.50
N VAL A 683 17.23 -13.10 98.11
CA VAL A 683 18.61 -12.56 98.26
C VAL A 683 19.80 -13.14 97.44
N ASP A 684 20.35 -12.21 96.64
CA ASP A 684 21.74 -11.87 96.22
C ASP A 684 22.74 -12.78 95.48
N SER A 685 23.30 -12.10 94.45
CA SER A 685 24.67 -12.03 93.91
C SER A 685 25.32 -13.14 93.05
N ASP A 686 25.76 -12.67 91.86
CA ASP A 686 26.87 -13.06 90.96
C ASP A 686 26.70 -14.22 89.94
N PRO A 687 27.48 -14.27 88.83
CA PRO A 687 27.61 -13.28 87.74
C PRO A 687 27.65 -13.96 86.33
N HIS A 688 27.31 -13.25 85.24
CA HIS A 688 27.96 -13.33 83.91
C HIS A 688 27.10 -12.69 82.81
N ASP A 689 27.54 -11.52 82.35
CA ASP A 689 27.19 -10.93 81.06
C ASP A 689 28.00 -11.60 79.94
N SER A 690 27.32 -12.22 78.98
CA SER A 690 27.76 -12.31 77.56
C SER A 690 26.72 -13.03 76.69
N GLU A 691 25.47 -12.55 76.62
CA GLU A 691 24.49 -13.01 75.62
C GLU A 691 23.81 -11.88 74.83
N ASP A 692 24.11 -10.60 75.10
CA ASP A 692 23.37 -9.47 74.49
C ASP A 692 23.95 -8.92 73.17
N GLU A 693 25.10 -9.39 72.68
CA GLU A 693 25.68 -8.88 71.40
C GLU A 693 25.17 -9.61 70.14
N GLN A 694 24.62 -10.82 70.26
CA GLN A 694 24.24 -11.62 69.09
C GLN A 694 22.82 -11.36 68.58
N GLN A 695 22.00 -10.65 69.37
CA GLN A 695 20.62 -10.31 69.01
C GLN A 695 20.47 -8.90 68.43
N ASN A 696 21.46 -8.01 68.63
CA ASN A 696 21.51 -6.69 68.00
C ASN A 696 22.04 -6.73 66.56
N SER A 697 22.96 -7.63 66.24
CA SER A 697 23.48 -7.83 64.88
C SER A 697 22.43 -8.44 63.92
N ARG A 698 21.47 -9.22 64.43
CA ARG A 698 20.32 -9.72 63.64
C ARG A 698 19.19 -8.70 63.44
N ARG A 699 19.14 -7.64 64.25
CA ARG A 699 18.18 -6.53 64.07
C ARG A 699 18.73 -5.41 63.18
N ALA A 700 20.05 -5.20 63.16
CA ALA A 700 20.68 -4.23 62.28
C ALA A 700 20.68 -4.66 60.79
N SER A 701 20.63 -5.96 60.49
CA SER A 701 20.62 -6.47 59.10
C SER A 701 19.28 -6.38 58.38
N GLN A 702 18.18 -6.09 59.09
CA GLN A 702 16.83 -6.03 58.50
C GLN A 702 16.45 -4.66 57.91
N ASP A 703 17.23 -3.61 58.18
CA ASP A 703 16.92 -2.22 57.80
C ASP A 703 17.99 -1.58 56.90
N ASP A 704 18.94 -2.35 56.33
CA ASP A 704 20.08 -1.76 55.62
C ASP A 704 19.79 -1.49 54.12
N PRO A 705 19.74 -0.22 53.66
CA PRO A 705 19.27 0.16 52.33
C PRO A 705 20.11 -0.37 51.16
N LEU A 706 21.36 -0.78 51.38
CA LEU A 706 22.26 -1.31 50.35
C LEU A 706 22.01 -2.79 49.99
N LEU A 707 21.30 -3.56 50.83
CA LEU A 707 21.17 -5.01 50.66
C LEU A 707 19.72 -5.53 50.64
N THR A 708 18.76 -4.77 51.17
CA THR A 708 17.38 -5.26 51.38
C THR A 708 16.39 -4.91 50.27
N HIS A 709 16.75 -4.01 49.34
CA HIS A 709 15.86 -3.50 48.30
C HIS A 709 16.07 -4.12 46.89
N ALA A 710 16.94 -5.13 46.74
CA ALA A 710 17.07 -5.85 45.47
C ALA A 710 15.76 -6.59 45.14
N TYR A 711 15.37 -6.65 43.86
CA TYR A 711 14.13 -7.29 43.45
C TYR A 711 14.26 -8.81 43.42
N GLY A 712 13.44 -9.52 44.20
CA GLY A 712 13.46 -10.99 44.24
C GLY A 712 14.83 -11.53 44.67
N THR A 713 15.36 -12.49 43.91
CA THR A 713 16.68 -13.12 44.12
C THR A 713 17.76 -12.56 43.16
N GLU A 714 17.62 -11.30 42.76
CA GLU A 714 18.64 -10.60 41.95
C GLU A 714 19.90 -10.25 42.76
N GLN A 715 20.97 -9.87 42.05
CA GLN A 715 22.25 -9.59 42.69
C GLN A 715 22.11 -8.41 43.68
N PRO A 716 22.65 -8.50 44.91
CA PRO A 716 22.40 -7.48 45.95
C PRO A 716 22.86 -6.06 45.60
N TRP A 717 23.91 -5.92 44.80
CA TRP A 717 24.39 -4.61 44.33
C TRP A 717 23.37 -3.85 43.45
N SER A 718 22.35 -4.54 42.93
CA SER A 718 21.30 -3.96 42.09
C SER A 718 20.29 -3.11 42.86
N SER A 719 20.24 -3.22 44.19
CA SER A 719 19.38 -2.42 45.07
C SER A 719 19.55 -0.91 44.88
N SER A 720 20.74 -0.48 44.46
CA SER A 720 21.10 0.92 44.23
C SER A 720 20.69 1.45 42.85
N LEU A 721 20.13 0.61 41.97
CA LEU A 721 19.67 1.05 40.65
C LEU A 721 18.39 1.89 40.75
N PRO A 722 18.28 3.00 39.99
CA PRO A 722 17.05 3.77 39.91
C PRO A 722 15.90 2.90 39.37
N GLN A 723 14.81 2.79 40.12
CA GLN A 723 13.66 1.97 39.73
C GLN A 723 12.76 2.61 38.66
N TRP A 724 12.95 3.88 38.29
CA TRP A 724 12.07 4.63 37.38
C TRP A 724 12.61 4.80 35.96
N THR A 725 13.92 4.59 35.74
CA THR A 725 14.59 4.88 34.46
C THR A 725 14.13 3.98 33.31
N TRP A 726 13.57 2.80 33.63
CA TRP A 726 12.95 1.92 32.63
C TRP A 726 11.79 2.60 31.90
N THR A 727 11.02 3.46 32.57
CA THR A 727 9.88 4.15 31.94
C THR A 727 10.40 5.13 30.89
N LEU A 728 11.48 5.86 31.19
CA LEU A 728 12.14 6.74 30.23
C LEU A 728 12.69 5.93 29.04
N GLN A 729 13.40 4.83 29.29
CA GLN A 729 13.90 3.96 28.22
C GLN A 729 12.77 3.39 27.36
N PHE A 730 11.66 2.96 27.96
CA PHE A 730 10.50 2.48 27.23
C PHE A 730 9.88 3.58 26.37
N LEU A 731 9.69 4.79 26.91
CA LEU A 731 9.12 5.94 26.19
C LEU A 731 10.03 6.45 25.07
N LEU A 732 11.35 6.23 25.15
CA LEU A 732 12.28 6.53 24.08
C LEU A 732 12.22 5.49 22.95
N VAL A 733 12.17 4.20 23.28
CA VAL A 733 12.29 3.12 22.28
C VAL A 733 10.96 2.70 21.67
N ALA A 734 9.86 2.64 22.43
CA ALA A 734 8.62 2.04 21.94
C ALA A 734 7.74 3.02 21.13
N PRO A 735 7.28 4.16 21.66
CA PRO A 735 6.23 4.97 21.01
C PRO A 735 6.54 5.40 19.58
N LEU A 736 7.71 6.01 19.36
CA LEU A 736 8.08 6.52 18.03
C LEU A 736 8.26 5.39 17.01
N ASN A 737 8.92 4.30 17.40
CA ASN A 737 9.11 3.15 16.51
C ASN A 737 7.79 2.43 16.20
N LEU A 738 6.89 2.34 17.17
CA LEU A 738 5.54 1.79 16.94
C LEU A 738 4.73 2.63 15.96
N ILE A 739 4.81 3.95 16.06
CA ILE A 739 4.11 4.85 15.12
C ILE A 739 4.65 4.64 13.71
N LEU A 740 5.96 4.74 13.52
CA LEU A 740 6.56 4.69 12.17
C LEU A 740 6.44 3.31 11.53
N VAL A 741 6.83 2.25 12.25
CA VAL A 741 6.73 0.88 11.74
C VAL A 741 5.27 0.46 11.62
N GLY A 742 4.39 0.92 12.51
CA GLY A 742 2.96 0.63 12.48
C GLY A 742 2.26 1.23 11.26
N GLN A 743 2.58 2.47 10.90
CA GLN A 743 2.10 3.09 9.65
C GLN A 743 2.59 2.33 8.42
N ILE A 744 3.87 1.95 8.38
CA ILE A 744 4.42 1.13 7.29
C ILE A 744 3.71 -0.22 7.22
N ALA A 745 3.43 -0.85 8.37
CA ALA A 745 2.71 -2.11 8.43
C ALA A 745 1.27 -2.00 7.92
N LEU A 746 0.56 -0.94 8.28
CA LEU A 746 -0.80 -0.68 7.81
C LEU A 746 -0.83 -0.37 6.30
N LEU A 747 0.10 0.44 5.81
CA LEU A 747 0.28 0.70 4.38
C LEU A 747 0.58 -0.58 3.61
N ALA A 748 1.59 -1.35 4.04
CA ALA A 748 1.97 -2.60 3.39
C ALA A 748 0.80 -3.61 3.40
N THR A 749 0.05 -3.68 4.49
CA THR A 749 -1.15 -4.54 4.57
C THR A 749 -2.17 -4.12 3.53
N ALA A 750 -2.58 -2.86 3.56
CA ALA A 750 -3.57 -2.29 2.64
C ALA A 750 -3.22 -2.52 1.17
N SER A 751 -1.96 -2.25 0.80
CA SER A 751 -1.52 -2.34 -0.59
C SER A 751 -1.29 -3.77 -1.09
N LEU A 752 -0.91 -4.72 -0.20
CA LEU A 752 -0.45 -6.04 -0.63
C LEU A 752 -1.44 -7.17 -0.41
N HIS A 753 -2.25 -7.15 0.66
CA HIS A 753 -3.02 -8.33 1.10
C HIS A 753 -3.99 -8.91 0.04
N GLN A 754 -4.48 -8.08 -0.88
CA GLN A 754 -5.41 -8.48 -1.94
C GLN A 754 -4.73 -8.78 -3.29
N THR A 755 -3.44 -8.49 -3.42
CA THR A 755 -2.68 -8.70 -4.67
C THR A 755 -2.52 -10.17 -5.10
N PRO A 756 -2.59 -11.19 -4.23
CA PRO A 756 -2.53 -12.58 -4.68
C PRO A 756 -3.68 -12.99 -5.59
N ALA A 757 -4.87 -12.38 -5.44
CA ALA A 757 -5.99 -12.65 -6.34
C ALA A 757 -5.75 -12.11 -7.76
N ASP A 758 -4.80 -11.19 -7.93
CA ASP A 758 -4.35 -10.70 -9.24
C ASP A 758 -3.23 -11.57 -9.84
N GLY A 759 -2.86 -12.69 -9.18
CA GLY A 759 -1.80 -13.63 -9.63
C GLY A 759 -0.45 -13.49 -8.92
N ASN A 760 -0.32 -12.58 -7.95
CA ASN A 760 0.94 -12.39 -7.23
C ASN A 760 1.22 -13.51 -6.20
N PRO A 761 2.49 -13.89 -5.97
CA PRO A 761 2.83 -14.89 -4.98
C PRO A 761 2.48 -14.41 -3.56
N ALA A 762 1.83 -15.28 -2.77
CA ALA A 762 1.39 -14.95 -1.42
C ALA A 762 2.54 -14.93 -0.39
N LEU A 763 3.58 -15.76 -0.55
CA LEU A 763 4.65 -15.93 0.45
C LEU A 763 5.39 -14.64 0.81
N PRO A 764 5.83 -13.79 -0.13
CA PRO A 764 6.49 -12.52 0.21
C PRO A 764 5.65 -11.62 1.13
N ILE A 765 4.32 -11.67 1.02
CA ILE A 765 3.40 -10.86 1.83
C ILE A 765 3.40 -11.34 3.28
N TYR A 766 3.26 -12.65 3.51
CA TYR A 766 3.32 -13.20 4.87
C TYR A 766 4.70 -13.05 5.50
N LEU A 767 5.79 -13.15 4.72
CA LEU A 767 7.14 -12.87 5.20
C LEU A 767 7.31 -11.39 5.58
N ALA A 768 6.72 -10.47 4.82
CA ALA A 768 6.69 -9.05 5.18
C ALA A 768 5.93 -8.82 6.49
N PHE A 769 4.77 -9.46 6.68
CA PHE A 769 4.02 -9.40 7.94
C PHE A 769 4.83 -9.97 9.12
N ALA A 770 5.54 -11.08 8.93
CA ALA A 770 6.41 -11.67 9.95
C ALA A 770 7.58 -10.74 10.32
N GLY A 771 8.23 -10.12 9.33
CA GLY A 771 9.32 -9.16 9.54
C GLY A 771 8.84 -7.90 10.27
N LEU A 772 7.73 -7.31 9.84
CA LEU A 772 7.15 -6.12 10.47
C LEU A 772 6.60 -6.41 11.88
N THR A 773 6.03 -7.60 12.10
CA THR A 773 5.65 -8.08 13.45
C THR A 773 6.85 -8.05 14.40
N THR A 774 7.98 -8.58 13.92
CA THR A 774 9.24 -8.60 14.69
C THR A 774 9.67 -7.17 15.02
N LEU A 775 9.71 -6.27 14.02
CA LEU A 775 10.11 -4.87 14.21
C LEU A 775 9.22 -4.10 15.20
N LEU A 776 7.91 -4.38 15.21
CA LEU A 776 6.94 -3.75 16.12
C LEU A 776 7.08 -4.22 17.58
N LEU A 777 7.47 -5.47 17.81
CA LEU A 777 7.52 -6.06 19.15
C LEU A 777 8.93 -6.10 19.77
N LEU A 778 9.99 -5.94 18.96
CA LEU A 778 11.37 -5.79 19.46
C LEU A 778 11.55 -4.72 20.56
N PRO A 779 10.92 -3.52 20.50
CA PRO A 779 11.03 -2.48 21.53
C PRO A 779 10.55 -2.94 22.92
N LEU A 780 9.68 -3.95 22.97
CA LEU A 780 9.10 -4.47 24.21
C LEU A 780 10.02 -5.48 24.90
N THR A 781 10.90 -6.15 24.15
CA THR A 781 11.75 -7.25 24.64
C THR A 781 12.62 -6.93 25.85
N PRO A 782 13.18 -5.71 26.05
CA PRO A 782 13.96 -5.41 27.26
C PRO A 782 13.15 -5.51 28.56
N PHE A 783 11.82 -5.41 28.47
CA PHE A 783 10.91 -5.29 29.61
C PHE A 783 10.06 -6.56 29.84
N LEU A 784 10.00 -7.47 28.87
CA LEU A 784 9.11 -8.66 28.90
C LEU A 784 9.35 -9.59 30.09
N HIS A 785 10.59 -9.73 30.57
CA HIS A 785 10.88 -10.58 31.73
C HIS A 785 10.13 -10.15 33.00
N ARG A 786 9.74 -8.87 33.10
CA ARG A 786 8.93 -8.34 34.20
C ARG A 786 7.43 -8.42 33.94
N TRP A 787 6.94 -9.00 32.85
CA TRP A 787 5.50 -9.09 32.66
C TRP A 787 4.84 -10.14 33.55
N SER A 788 3.66 -9.82 34.08
CA SER A 788 2.77 -10.80 34.70
C SER A 788 2.27 -11.82 33.67
N TYR A 789 1.98 -13.05 34.11
CA TYR A 789 1.65 -14.16 33.21
C TYR A 789 0.26 -14.06 32.57
N HIS A 790 -0.66 -13.26 33.12
CA HIS A 790 -2.06 -13.21 32.68
C HIS A 790 -2.22 -12.82 31.20
N ILE A 791 -1.57 -11.74 30.75
CA ILE A 791 -1.70 -11.26 29.37
C ILE A 791 -1.00 -12.21 28.36
N PRO A 792 0.23 -12.69 28.60
CA PRO A 792 0.86 -13.70 27.74
C PRO A 792 0.07 -15.00 27.63
N THR A 793 -0.49 -15.52 28.73
CA THR A 793 -1.34 -16.72 28.68
C THR A 793 -2.62 -16.48 27.87
N PHE A 794 -3.27 -15.32 28.04
CA PHE A 794 -4.42 -14.94 27.21
C PHE A 794 -4.03 -14.83 25.73
N SER A 795 -2.88 -14.22 25.43
CA SER A 795 -2.35 -14.10 24.07
C SER A 795 -2.06 -15.46 23.42
N LEU A 796 -1.57 -16.45 24.17
CA LEU A 796 -1.41 -17.81 23.65
C LEU A 796 -2.75 -18.43 23.24
N LEU A 797 -3.77 -18.33 24.09
CA LEU A 797 -5.10 -18.86 23.80
C LEU A 797 -5.73 -18.18 22.58
N LEU A 798 -5.59 -16.85 22.49
CA LEU A 798 -6.00 -16.10 21.31
C LEU A 798 -5.24 -16.54 20.06
N GLY A 799 -3.92 -16.72 20.16
CA GLY A 799 -3.07 -17.20 19.08
C GLY A 799 -3.51 -18.57 18.55
N VAL A 800 -3.84 -19.52 19.43
CA VAL A 800 -4.38 -20.84 19.04
C VAL A 800 -5.71 -20.68 18.28
N GLY A 801 -6.62 -19.82 18.77
CA GLY A 801 -7.87 -19.50 18.06
C GLY A 801 -7.62 -18.90 16.68
N CYS A 802 -6.68 -17.96 16.56
CA CYS A 802 -6.30 -17.35 15.29
C CYS A 802 -5.64 -18.35 14.34
N VAL A 803 -4.82 -19.30 14.81
CA VAL A 803 -4.29 -20.39 13.96
C VAL A 803 -5.44 -21.19 13.36
N ILE A 804 -6.37 -21.65 14.19
CA ILE A 804 -7.50 -22.47 13.74
C ILE A 804 -8.34 -21.70 12.72
N TYR A 805 -8.68 -20.44 13.01
CA TYR A 805 -9.43 -19.59 12.08
C TYR A 805 -8.67 -19.40 10.76
N CYS A 806 -7.40 -19.02 10.81
CA CYS A 806 -6.64 -18.71 9.60
C CYS A 806 -6.43 -19.93 8.70
N LEU A 807 -6.38 -21.14 9.28
CA LEU A 807 -6.22 -22.38 8.51
C LEU A 807 -7.52 -22.92 7.92
N LEU A 808 -8.68 -22.64 8.54
CA LEU A 808 -9.95 -23.26 8.17
C LEU A 808 -10.95 -22.32 7.50
N ALA A 809 -10.85 -21.00 7.74
CA ALA A 809 -11.80 -20.05 7.18
C ALA A 809 -11.66 -19.91 5.66
N PHE A 810 -12.79 -19.80 4.97
CA PHE A 810 -12.80 -19.49 3.55
C PHE A 810 -12.23 -18.08 3.31
N PRO A 811 -11.27 -17.91 2.38
CA PRO A 811 -10.51 -16.67 2.26
C PRO A 811 -11.26 -15.46 1.68
N PHE A 812 -12.44 -15.64 1.08
CA PHE A 812 -13.21 -14.57 0.42
C PHE A 812 -14.56 -14.35 1.08
N SER A 813 -15.13 -13.16 0.92
CA SER A 813 -16.43 -12.79 1.49
C SER A 813 -17.13 -11.72 0.64
N PRO A 814 -18.43 -11.44 0.83
CA PRO A 814 -19.10 -10.35 0.13
C PRO A 814 -18.46 -8.97 0.36
N GLU A 815 -17.85 -8.73 1.53
CA GLU A 815 -17.16 -7.46 1.82
C GLU A 815 -15.75 -7.38 1.22
N SER A 816 -15.22 -8.51 0.73
CA SER A 816 -13.91 -8.59 0.08
C SER A 816 -13.99 -9.69 -0.98
N PRO A 817 -14.68 -9.42 -2.09
CA PRO A 817 -14.94 -10.43 -3.12
C PRO A 817 -13.68 -10.71 -3.94
N MET A 818 -13.50 -11.96 -4.36
CA MET A 818 -12.45 -12.35 -5.27
C MET A 818 -12.75 -11.83 -6.68
N LYS A 819 -11.82 -11.09 -7.28
CA LYS A 819 -11.95 -10.65 -8.67
C LYS A 819 -11.83 -11.83 -9.64
N VAL A 820 -12.74 -11.91 -10.61
CA VAL A 820 -12.66 -12.80 -11.77
C VAL A 820 -12.68 -11.97 -13.05
N PHE A 821 -11.82 -12.30 -14.00
CA PHE A 821 -11.57 -11.48 -15.18
C PHE A 821 -12.31 -12.04 -16.40
N PHE A 822 -13.23 -11.27 -16.97
CA PHE A 822 -14.04 -11.67 -18.11
C PHE A 822 -13.54 -11.04 -19.42
N VAL A 823 -13.50 -11.82 -20.49
CA VAL A 823 -13.31 -11.35 -21.86
C VAL A 823 -14.01 -12.29 -22.84
N GLN A 824 -14.59 -11.74 -23.90
CA GLN A 824 -15.25 -12.50 -24.95
C GLN A 824 -14.61 -12.23 -26.31
N ARG A 825 -14.44 -13.28 -27.11
CA ARG A 825 -13.88 -13.21 -28.46
C ARG A 825 -14.90 -13.71 -29.48
N VAL A 826 -15.04 -12.98 -30.58
CA VAL A 826 -15.94 -13.30 -31.69
C VAL A 826 -15.11 -13.49 -32.96
N ASP A 827 -15.16 -14.70 -33.53
CA ASP A 827 -14.55 -15.01 -34.81
C ASP A 827 -15.50 -14.58 -35.95
N LEU A 828 -15.14 -13.50 -36.66
CA LEU A 828 -15.99 -12.93 -37.71
C LEU A 828 -15.90 -13.72 -39.02
N ASP A 829 -14.87 -14.54 -39.21
CA ASP A 829 -14.69 -15.38 -40.39
C ASP A 829 -15.34 -16.75 -40.19
N GLY A 830 -15.05 -17.39 -39.06
CA GLY A 830 -15.55 -18.72 -38.69
C GLY A 830 -16.94 -18.74 -38.05
N GLY A 831 -17.43 -17.60 -37.55
CA GLY A 831 -18.74 -17.50 -36.90
C GLY A 831 -18.84 -18.22 -35.55
N LYS A 832 -17.77 -18.16 -34.74
CA LYS A 832 -17.69 -18.79 -33.40
C LYS A 832 -17.54 -17.71 -32.33
N VAL A 833 -18.17 -17.89 -31.16
CA VAL A 833 -17.99 -17.03 -29.98
C VAL A 833 -17.37 -17.84 -28.86
N GLU A 834 -16.29 -17.30 -28.30
CA GLU A 834 -15.56 -17.89 -27.18
C GLU A 834 -15.59 -16.92 -26.01
N SER A 835 -16.16 -17.35 -24.89
CA SER A 835 -16.10 -16.61 -23.63
C SER A 835 -14.96 -17.15 -22.78
N SER A 836 -14.29 -16.26 -22.05
CA SER A 836 -13.25 -16.64 -21.10
C SER A 836 -13.43 -15.99 -19.75
N LEU A 837 -13.09 -16.76 -18.71
CA LEU A 837 -13.02 -16.32 -17.34
C LEU A 837 -11.66 -16.71 -16.76
N MET A 838 -10.99 -15.76 -16.12
CA MET A 838 -9.69 -15.99 -15.46
C MET A 838 -9.82 -15.71 -13.97
N GLY A 839 -9.17 -16.52 -13.15
CA GLY A 839 -9.19 -16.36 -11.70
C GLY A 839 -8.22 -17.30 -11.00
N LEU A 840 -8.36 -17.44 -9.69
CA LEU A 840 -7.51 -18.34 -8.92
C LEU A 840 -7.83 -19.81 -9.26
N PRO A 841 -6.81 -20.67 -9.42
CA PRO A 841 -7.00 -22.09 -9.73
C PRO A 841 -7.92 -22.79 -8.71
N GLY A 842 -8.85 -23.61 -9.19
CA GLY A 842 -9.87 -24.29 -8.39
C GLY A 842 -11.10 -23.42 -8.13
N LEU A 843 -10.91 -22.14 -7.79
CA LEU A 843 -12.00 -21.22 -7.47
C LEU A 843 -12.68 -20.65 -8.71
N VAL A 844 -11.94 -20.45 -9.82
CA VAL A 844 -12.55 -20.00 -11.08
C VAL A 844 -13.47 -21.08 -11.65
N GLU A 845 -13.13 -22.36 -11.49
CA GLU A 845 -13.99 -23.48 -11.87
C GLU A 845 -15.26 -23.55 -11.01
N ASP A 846 -15.17 -23.25 -9.72
CA ASP A 846 -16.35 -23.15 -8.84
C ASP A 846 -17.31 -22.04 -9.31
N VAL A 847 -16.78 -20.89 -9.75
CA VAL A 847 -17.59 -19.82 -10.36
C VAL A 847 -18.23 -20.29 -11.67
N LEU A 848 -17.46 -20.96 -12.53
CA LEU A 848 -17.96 -21.47 -13.83
C LEU A 848 -19.01 -22.58 -13.68
N ALA A 849 -19.03 -23.30 -12.55
CA ALA A 849 -20.06 -24.29 -12.27
C ALA A 849 -21.45 -23.67 -12.04
N GLU A 850 -21.51 -22.38 -11.65
CA GLU A 850 -22.76 -21.64 -11.45
C GLU A 850 -23.21 -20.87 -12.71
N VAL A 851 -22.31 -20.65 -13.68
CA VAL A 851 -22.60 -19.95 -14.93
C VAL A 851 -23.40 -20.87 -15.89
N PRO A 852 -24.64 -20.55 -16.28
CA PRO A 852 -25.48 -21.46 -17.06
C PRO A 852 -24.92 -21.84 -18.44
N SER A 853 -24.27 -20.91 -19.15
CA SER A 853 -23.73 -21.17 -20.50
C SER A 853 -22.54 -22.14 -20.51
N SER A 854 -21.73 -22.20 -19.45
CA SER A 854 -20.59 -23.11 -19.34
C SER A 854 -21.00 -24.54 -18.93
N VAL A 855 -22.12 -24.70 -18.21
CA VAL A 855 -22.55 -26.00 -17.68
C VAL A 855 -22.87 -26.99 -18.81
N GLY A 856 -22.20 -28.14 -18.79
CA GLY A 856 -22.40 -29.22 -19.76
C GLY A 856 -21.63 -29.03 -21.07
N GLN A 857 -20.77 -28.01 -21.17
CA GLN A 857 -19.83 -27.82 -22.27
C GLN A 857 -18.42 -28.34 -21.92
N PRO A 858 -17.60 -28.73 -22.91
CA PRO A 858 -16.17 -28.97 -22.68
C PRO A 858 -15.46 -27.64 -22.35
N LEU A 859 -14.85 -27.56 -21.18
CA LEU A 859 -14.04 -26.42 -20.75
C LEU A 859 -12.57 -26.64 -21.13
N GLU A 860 -11.98 -25.67 -21.82
CA GLU A 860 -10.54 -25.65 -22.09
C GLU A 860 -9.85 -24.72 -21.10
N CYS A 861 -9.11 -25.27 -20.14
CA CYS A 861 -8.45 -24.49 -19.09
C CYS A 861 -6.92 -24.71 -19.07
N TRP A 862 -6.17 -23.65 -18.77
CA TRP A 862 -4.72 -23.69 -18.61
C TRP A 862 -4.25 -22.65 -17.59
N ASP A 863 -3.02 -22.82 -17.08
CA ASP A 863 -2.42 -21.93 -16.09
C ASP A 863 -1.41 -20.98 -16.76
N GLY A 864 -1.44 -19.71 -16.38
CA GLY A 864 -0.49 -18.70 -16.85
C GLY A 864 -0.75 -18.16 -18.26
N ILE A 865 0.30 -17.63 -18.89
CA ILE A 865 0.25 -17.05 -20.22
C ILE A 865 0.56 -18.11 -21.28
N ASP A 866 -0.37 -18.32 -22.21
CA ASP A 866 -0.18 -19.13 -23.42
C ASP A 866 0.10 -18.18 -24.60
N ALA A 867 1.20 -18.43 -25.32
CA ALA A 867 1.62 -17.62 -26.46
C ALA A 867 0.63 -17.69 -27.65
N GLU A 868 -0.01 -18.85 -27.87
CA GLU A 868 -1.01 -19.03 -28.92
C GLU A 868 -2.38 -18.47 -28.51
N ARG A 869 -2.64 -18.37 -27.21
CA ARG A 869 -3.89 -17.84 -26.62
C ARG A 869 -3.64 -16.59 -25.76
N SER A 870 -2.80 -15.70 -26.28
CA SER A 870 -2.34 -14.50 -25.57
C SER A 870 -3.46 -13.52 -25.14
N TRP A 871 -4.66 -13.65 -25.69
CA TRP A 871 -5.83 -12.84 -25.34
C TRP A 871 -6.46 -13.20 -23.97
N THR A 872 -6.10 -14.34 -23.37
CA THR A 872 -6.68 -14.85 -22.11
C THR A 872 -5.64 -15.32 -21.10
N GLY A 873 -4.45 -14.71 -21.05
CA GLY A 873 -3.36 -15.15 -20.16
C GLY A 873 -2.94 -14.11 -19.12
N ARG A 874 -2.85 -14.53 -17.85
CA ARG A 874 -2.18 -13.77 -16.77
C ARG A 874 -1.34 -14.69 -15.91
N ASP A 875 -0.12 -14.28 -15.60
CA ASP A 875 0.77 -15.05 -14.73
C ASP A 875 0.14 -15.27 -13.34
N GLY A 876 0.20 -16.51 -12.86
CA GLY A 876 -0.33 -16.90 -11.55
C GLY A 876 -1.85 -17.12 -11.49
N LEU A 877 -2.56 -16.92 -12.59
CA LEU A 877 -3.99 -17.19 -12.72
C LEU A 877 -4.26 -18.36 -13.67
N ARG A 878 -5.45 -18.95 -13.53
CA ARG A 878 -5.97 -19.98 -14.42
C ARG A 878 -7.06 -19.40 -15.29
N SER A 879 -6.99 -19.71 -16.58
CA SER A 879 -7.92 -19.22 -17.60
C SER A 879 -8.69 -20.38 -18.17
N CYS A 880 -10.01 -20.21 -18.29
CA CYS A 880 -10.91 -21.21 -18.85
C CYS A 880 -11.71 -20.58 -19.99
N VAL A 881 -11.92 -21.34 -21.07
CA VAL A 881 -12.67 -20.92 -22.26
C VAL A 881 -13.79 -21.90 -22.57
N TRP A 882 -14.95 -21.36 -22.98
CA TRP A 882 -16.12 -22.12 -23.42
C TRP A 882 -16.86 -21.41 -24.57
N GLU A 883 -17.84 -22.08 -25.18
CA GLU A 883 -18.68 -21.48 -26.23
C GLU A 883 -19.64 -20.45 -25.60
N GLY A 884 -19.45 -19.19 -25.97
CA GLY A 884 -20.12 -18.05 -25.37
C GLY A 884 -21.44 -17.65 -26.03
N LEU A 885 -22.17 -16.74 -25.37
CA LEU A 885 -23.39 -16.12 -25.90
C LEU A 885 -23.06 -14.99 -26.88
N TRP A 886 -23.81 -14.87 -27.97
CA TRP A 886 -23.59 -13.83 -28.99
C TRP A 886 -23.83 -12.41 -28.45
N PRO A 887 -22.85 -11.49 -28.57
CA PRO A 887 -23.03 -10.09 -28.19
C PRO A 887 -23.77 -9.29 -29.28
N HIS A 888 -24.33 -8.14 -28.90
CA HIS A 888 -25.08 -7.23 -29.77
C HIS A 888 -24.32 -5.92 -30.03
N VAL A 889 -23.14 -6.06 -30.63
CA VAL A 889 -22.17 -4.97 -30.88
C VAL A 889 -22.61 -3.94 -31.95
N ALA A 890 -23.49 -4.33 -32.88
CA ALA A 890 -23.97 -3.48 -33.98
C ALA A 890 -25.49 -3.23 -33.90
N PRO A 891 -25.97 -1.97 -34.05
CA PRO A 891 -27.40 -1.67 -34.02
C PRO A 891 -28.18 -2.36 -35.16
N ARG A 892 -29.32 -2.99 -34.84
CA ARG A 892 -30.20 -3.66 -35.83
C ARG A 892 -30.83 -2.71 -36.88
N HIS A 893 -30.82 -1.40 -36.63
CA HIS A 893 -31.53 -0.41 -37.45
C HIS A 893 -30.85 -0.02 -38.78
N ALA A 894 -29.62 -0.47 -39.06
CA ALA A 894 -28.93 -0.14 -40.30
C ALA A 894 -29.31 -1.02 -41.52
N LEU A 895 -30.10 -2.07 -41.33
CA LEU A 895 -30.45 -3.03 -42.39
C LEU A 895 -31.79 -2.76 -43.10
N THR A 896 -32.56 -1.76 -42.68
CA THR A 896 -33.86 -1.45 -43.31
C THR A 896 -33.81 -0.32 -44.35
N LEU A 897 -32.66 0.34 -44.54
CA LEU A 897 -32.51 1.43 -45.53
C LEU A 897 -32.00 0.98 -46.91
N SER A 898 -31.61 -0.30 -47.08
CA SER A 898 -31.21 -0.82 -48.40
C SER A 898 -32.25 -1.74 -49.07
N SER A 899 -33.44 -1.92 -48.47
CA SER A 899 -34.51 -2.73 -49.08
C SER A 899 -35.90 -2.24 -48.70
N SER A 900 -36.34 -1.11 -49.26
CA SER A 900 -37.78 -0.85 -49.43
C SER A 900 -38.03 0.09 -50.61
N SER A 901 -37.94 -0.45 -51.82
CA SER A 901 -38.76 0.04 -52.91
C SER A 901 -40.22 -0.34 -52.63
N ALA A 902 -41.06 0.70 -52.46
CA ALA A 902 -42.50 0.74 -52.74
C ALA A 902 -43.38 -0.46 -52.29
N GLN A 903 -44.20 -0.25 -51.25
CA GLN A 903 -45.68 -0.36 -51.35
C GLN A 903 -46.37 -0.04 -50.01
N THR A 904 -47.03 1.11 -50.00
CA THR A 904 -48.41 1.40 -49.58
C THR A 904 -48.95 1.06 -48.19
N GLU A 905 -49.61 2.10 -47.65
CA GLU A 905 -50.39 2.28 -46.42
C GLU A 905 -51.57 1.32 -46.15
N ARG A 906 -52.06 1.45 -44.90
CA ARG A 906 -53.27 0.89 -44.21
C ARG A 906 -52.95 -0.36 -43.37
N GLU A 907 -53.25 -0.39 -42.08
CA GLU A 907 -54.54 -0.09 -41.47
C GLU A 907 -54.41 0.21 -39.96
N VAL A 908 -55.31 1.07 -39.46
CA VAL A 908 -55.44 1.52 -38.07
C VAL A 908 -56.58 0.75 -37.38
N SER A 909 -56.40 0.50 -36.07
CA SER A 909 -57.40 0.24 -35.02
C SER A 909 -58.02 -1.16 -34.88
N ARG A 910 -57.85 -1.75 -33.69
CA ARG A 910 -58.95 -1.98 -32.74
C ARG A 910 -58.43 -2.30 -31.33
N GLU A 911 -58.96 -1.56 -30.38
CA GLU A 911 -58.90 -1.83 -28.94
C GLU A 911 -59.60 -3.15 -28.61
N ASP A 912 -59.13 -3.85 -27.57
CA ASP A 912 -60.04 -4.21 -26.48
C ASP A 912 -59.30 -4.38 -25.15
N ARG A 913 -59.94 -3.83 -24.11
CA ARG A 913 -59.56 -3.85 -22.70
C ARG A 913 -59.95 -5.18 -22.07
N ASP A 914 -59.09 -5.74 -21.22
CA ASP A 914 -59.50 -6.18 -19.88
C ASP A 914 -58.29 -6.47 -18.98
N GLY A 915 -58.43 -6.16 -17.70
CA GLY A 915 -57.32 -5.99 -16.76
C GLY A 915 -57.02 -7.16 -15.82
N ARG A 916 -55.93 -6.92 -15.06
CA ARG A 916 -55.40 -7.59 -13.86
C ARG A 916 -54.47 -8.79 -14.07
N GLY A 917 -53.25 -8.63 -13.55
CA GLY A 917 -52.34 -9.73 -13.23
C GLY A 917 -50.88 -9.28 -13.19
N LEU A 918 -50.45 -8.68 -12.07
CA LEU A 918 -49.04 -8.47 -11.78
C LEU A 918 -48.42 -9.84 -11.45
N SER A 919 -47.56 -10.39 -12.32
CA SER A 919 -46.77 -11.59 -12.02
C SER A 919 -45.37 -11.52 -12.61
N SER A 920 -44.40 -11.35 -11.70
CA SER A 920 -43.00 -11.82 -11.67
C SER A 920 -42.39 -12.46 -12.94
N PRO A 921 -41.21 -12.03 -13.43
CA PRO A 921 -40.42 -12.74 -14.42
C PRO A 921 -39.42 -13.69 -13.74
N LEU A 922 -39.90 -14.78 -13.16
CA LEU A 922 -39.06 -15.91 -12.72
C LEU A 922 -39.90 -17.18 -12.88
N ALA A 923 -39.80 -17.83 -14.03
CA ALA A 923 -40.34 -19.16 -14.26
C ALA A 923 -39.19 -20.14 -14.55
N PRO A 924 -39.19 -21.35 -13.95
CA PRO A 924 -38.12 -22.31 -14.09
C PRO A 924 -38.20 -23.06 -15.43
N TYR A 925 -37.04 -23.33 -16.02
CA TYR A 925 -36.87 -24.13 -17.22
C TYR A 925 -37.47 -25.54 -17.06
N THR A 926 -38.45 -25.89 -17.90
CA THR A 926 -38.89 -27.27 -18.08
C THR A 926 -38.05 -27.97 -19.13
N ASN A 927 -37.59 -29.17 -18.80
CA ASN A 927 -36.81 -30.08 -19.63
C ASN A 927 -37.53 -30.50 -20.92
N GLY A 928 -36.74 -30.57 -22.00
CA GLY A 928 -36.95 -31.54 -23.08
C GLY A 928 -37.73 -31.04 -24.30
N THR A 929 -37.06 -30.35 -25.22
CA THR A 929 -37.24 -30.56 -26.67
C THR A 929 -35.98 -30.11 -27.41
N LYS A 930 -35.66 -30.81 -28.51
CA LYS A 930 -34.44 -30.72 -29.32
C LYS A 930 -33.98 -29.26 -29.54
N LYS A 931 -32.73 -28.96 -29.13
CA LYS A 931 -32.00 -27.73 -29.48
C LYS A 931 -31.99 -27.58 -31.00
N THR A 932 -32.82 -26.69 -31.51
CA THR A 932 -32.52 -26.02 -32.78
C THR A 932 -31.38 -25.04 -32.49
N PRO A 933 -30.30 -25.01 -33.29
CA PRO A 933 -29.24 -24.03 -33.07
C PRO A 933 -29.85 -22.63 -33.18
N PRO A 934 -29.48 -21.69 -32.29
CA PRO A 934 -29.97 -20.32 -32.38
C PRO A 934 -29.62 -19.75 -33.76
N ARG A 935 -30.63 -19.25 -34.49
CA ARG A 935 -30.46 -18.65 -35.81
C ARG A 935 -29.42 -17.54 -35.74
N HIS A 936 -28.33 -17.70 -36.47
CA HIS A 936 -27.25 -16.73 -36.64
C HIS A 936 -27.82 -15.39 -37.13
N PRO A 937 -27.53 -14.25 -36.46
CA PRO A 937 -27.76 -12.96 -37.08
C PRO A 937 -26.67 -12.74 -38.13
N ASP A 938 -27.01 -12.68 -39.42
CA ASP A 938 -26.04 -12.39 -40.51
C ASP A 938 -25.27 -11.06 -40.33
N SER A 939 -25.66 -10.22 -39.35
CA SER A 939 -25.08 -8.91 -39.07
C SER A 939 -23.66 -8.92 -38.49
N PHE A 940 -23.16 -10.02 -37.89
CA PHE A 940 -21.85 -10.00 -37.21
C PHE A 940 -20.67 -9.84 -38.19
N LYS A 941 -20.75 -10.40 -39.41
CA LYS A 941 -19.70 -10.29 -40.43
C LYS A 941 -19.41 -8.85 -40.84
N SER A 942 -20.42 -7.98 -40.72
CA SER A 942 -20.37 -6.55 -41.03
C SER A 942 -19.84 -5.69 -39.89
N TRP A 943 -19.44 -6.28 -38.76
CA TRP A 943 -18.91 -5.51 -37.64
C TRP A 943 -17.54 -4.90 -37.97
N LEU A 944 -16.67 -5.64 -38.67
CA LEU A 944 -15.34 -5.15 -39.07
C LEU A 944 -15.16 -5.37 -40.58
N ASP A 945 -15.10 -4.30 -41.36
CA ASP A 945 -14.68 -4.36 -42.75
C ASP A 945 -13.15 -4.27 -42.80
N PHE A 946 -12.51 -5.20 -43.52
CA PHE A 946 -11.05 -5.31 -43.61
C PHE A 946 -10.63 -5.60 -45.06
N ASN A 947 -9.61 -4.90 -45.52
CA ASN A 947 -9.00 -5.11 -46.83
C ASN A 947 -7.48 -4.94 -46.75
N ILE A 948 -6.74 -5.78 -47.47
CA ILE A 948 -5.28 -5.74 -47.54
C ILE A 948 -4.84 -5.56 -49.00
N THR A 949 -3.94 -4.60 -49.22
CA THR A 949 -3.37 -4.34 -50.55
C THR A 949 -1.84 -4.40 -50.49
N LEU A 950 -1.24 -5.21 -51.36
CA LEU A 950 0.22 -5.31 -51.46
C LEU A 950 0.76 -4.12 -52.26
N THR A 951 1.56 -3.29 -51.63
CA THR A 951 2.23 -2.14 -52.26
C THR A 951 3.60 -2.49 -52.82
N SER A 952 4.29 -3.47 -52.23
CA SER A 952 5.54 -4.04 -52.76
C SER A 952 5.76 -5.44 -52.18
N PRO A 953 6.77 -6.21 -52.63
CA PRO A 953 7.10 -7.52 -52.05
C PRO A 953 7.39 -7.47 -50.54
N HIS A 954 7.78 -6.29 -50.03
CA HIS A 954 8.13 -6.06 -48.64
C HIS A 954 7.23 -5.04 -47.92
N SER A 955 6.08 -4.69 -48.49
CA SER A 955 5.14 -3.74 -47.88
C SER A 955 3.68 -4.03 -48.21
N ALA A 956 2.81 -3.83 -47.23
CA ALA A 956 1.36 -3.88 -47.41
C ALA A 956 0.67 -2.69 -46.74
N SER A 957 -0.49 -2.35 -47.30
CA SER A 957 -1.41 -1.38 -46.73
C SER A 957 -2.67 -2.10 -46.28
N LEU A 958 -2.97 -2.01 -44.97
CA LEU A 958 -4.12 -2.59 -44.31
C LEU A 958 -5.16 -1.49 -44.12
N THR A 959 -6.35 -1.65 -44.67
CA THR A 959 -7.46 -0.72 -44.46
C THR A 959 -8.59 -1.43 -43.72
N PHE A 960 -9.05 -0.85 -42.62
CA PHE A 960 -10.16 -1.40 -41.84
C PHE A 960 -11.08 -0.33 -41.28
N GLN A 961 -12.33 -0.74 -41.07
CA GLN A 961 -13.37 0.09 -40.49
C GLN A 961 -14.31 -0.81 -39.69
N GLY A 962 -14.39 -0.54 -38.39
CA GLY A 962 -15.40 -1.14 -37.52
C GLY A 962 -16.70 -0.33 -37.58
N ARG A 963 -17.83 -1.00 -37.39
CA ARG A 963 -19.13 -0.35 -37.12
C ARG A 963 -19.35 -0.29 -35.62
N ASN A 964 -19.89 0.83 -35.14
CA ASN A 964 -19.99 1.13 -33.71
C ASN A 964 -18.69 0.79 -32.94
N THR A 965 -17.53 1.17 -33.48
CA THR A 965 -16.20 0.83 -32.93
C THR A 965 -15.31 2.06 -32.86
N LYS A 966 -14.59 2.19 -31.73
CA LYS A 966 -13.64 3.29 -31.48
C LYS A 966 -12.25 2.81 -31.06
N GLN A 967 -12.05 1.49 -30.90
CA GLN A 967 -10.77 0.93 -30.54
C GLN A 967 -10.45 -0.30 -31.39
N TYR A 968 -9.20 -0.36 -31.87
CA TYR A 968 -8.71 -1.45 -32.71
C TYR A 968 -7.41 -2.01 -32.18
N ARG A 969 -7.17 -3.30 -32.44
CA ARG A 969 -5.91 -3.97 -32.16
C ARG A 969 -5.48 -4.81 -33.35
N ILE A 970 -4.22 -4.66 -33.76
CA ILE A 970 -3.57 -5.53 -34.72
C ILE A 970 -2.59 -6.41 -33.95
N VAL A 971 -2.65 -7.73 -34.15
CA VAL A 971 -1.76 -8.69 -33.50
C VAL A 971 -0.99 -9.45 -34.57
N PHE A 972 0.32 -9.52 -34.38
CA PHE A 972 1.23 -10.33 -35.17
C PHE A 972 1.61 -11.58 -34.35
N PRO A 973 1.59 -12.78 -34.96
CA PRO A 973 1.91 -14.02 -34.26
C PRO A 973 3.32 -14.02 -33.68
N PRO A 974 3.57 -14.83 -32.64
CA PRO A 974 4.93 -15.06 -32.15
C PRO A 974 5.81 -15.65 -33.27
N HIS A 975 7.12 -15.41 -33.18
CA HIS A 975 8.15 -15.87 -34.11
C HIS A 975 8.20 -15.21 -35.50
N GLN A 976 7.30 -14.27 -35.83
CA GLN A 976 7.48 -13.39 -37.01
C GLN A 976 8.29 -12.13 -36.64
N PRO A 977 9.19 -11.63 -37.52
CA PRO A 977 9.93 -10.41 -37.27
C PRO A 977 8.95 -9.21 -37.16
N PRO A 978 9.17 -8.29 -36.20
CA PRO A 978 8.34 -7.09 -36.11
C PRO A 978 8.50 -6.23 -37.37
N PRO A 979 7.50 -5.40 -37.70
CA PRO A 979 7.58 -4.52 -38.86
C PRO A 979 8.76 -3.53 -38.72
N SER A 980 9.39 -3.21 -39.86
CA SER A 980 10.53 -2.28 -39.95
C SER A 980 10.10 -0.83 -40.05
N SER A 981 8.91 -0.56 -40.57
CA SER A 981 8.28 0.76 -40.53
C SER A 981 6.77 0.64 -40.42
N LEU A 982 6.17 1.63 -39.76
CA LEU A 982 4.74 1.71 -39.49
C LEU A 982 4.28 3.16 -39.72
N LYS A 983 3.25 3.34 -40.55
CA LYS A 983 2.55 4.63 -40.70
C LYS A 983 1.05 4.42 -40.57
N ILE A 984 0.40 5.26 -39.77
CA ILE A 984 -1.04 5.18 -39.50
C ILE A 984 -1.70 6.41 -40.09
N HIS A 985 -2.80 6.21 -40.80
CA HIS A 985 -3.56 7.24 -41.50
C HIS A 985 -5.04 7.18 -41.09
N ASN A 986 -5.60 8.33 -40.75
CA ASN A 986 -7.02 8.56 -40.51
C ASN A 986 -7.45 9.85 -41.22
N GLY A 987 -8.00 9.73 -42.44
CA GLY A 987 -8.31 10.89 -43.28
C GLY A 987 -7.06 11.73 -43.60
N ASN A 988 -7.07 13.02 -43.22
CA ASN A 988 -5.92 13.93 -43.39
C ASN A 988 -4.91 13.84 -42.24
N LEU A 989 -5.25 13.16 -41.14
CA LEU A 989 -4.32 12.91 -40.04
C LEU A 989 -3.45 11.72 -40.45
N SER A 990 -2.14 11.94 -40.44
CA SER A 990 -1.15 10.87 -40.51
C SER A 990 -0.34 10.91 -39.24
N SER A 991 0.06 9.76 -38.70
CA SER A 991 1.03 9.68 -37.61
C SER A 991 2.28 10.50 -37.99
N SER A 992 2.39 11.73 -37.49
CA SER A 992 3.40 12.67 -37.94
C SER A 992 4.51 12.78 -36.90
N VAL A 993 5.70 12.35 -37.32
CA VAL A 993 7.01 12.52 -36.67
C VAL A 993 7.19 11.71 -35.37
N GLU A 994 8.20 10.85 -35.35
CA GLU A 994 8.68 10.23 -34.11
C GLU A 994 9.04 11.33 -33.10
N ASP A 995 8.36 11.33 -31.95
CA ASP A 995 8.73 12.23 -30.86
C ASP A 995 9.95 11.66 -30.12
N PRO A 996 11.08 12.39 -30.07
CA PRO A 996 12.27 11.90 -29.39
C PRO A 996 12.06 11.65 -27.89
N ARG A 997 10.99 12.15 -27.27
CA ARG A 997 10.63 11.91 -25.86
C ARG A 997 10.13 10.49 -25.59
N PHE A 998 9.59 9.80 -26.59
CA PHE A 998 9.01 8.46 -26.44
C PHE A 998 9.95 7.32 -26.86
N GLY A 999 11.12 7.64 -27.40
CA GLY A 999 12.02 6.64 -27.98
C GLY A 999 11.46 6.07 -29.29
N PRO A 1000 12.01 4.94 -29.79
CA PRO A 1000 11.53 4.34 -31.02
C PRO A 1000 10.09 3.80 -30.84
N SER A 1001 9.23 4.06 -31.81
CA SER A 1001 7.84 3.59 -31.80
C SER A 1001 7.69 2.10 -32.10
N LEU A 1002 8.78 1.45 -32.51
CA LEU A 1002 8.85 0.01 -32.80
C LEU A 1002 9.93 -0.63 -31.92
N PRO A 1003 9.75 -1.92 -31.55
CA PRO A 1003 10.77 -2.65 -30.81
C PRO A 1003 12.07 -2.72 -31.63
N ALA A 1004 13.21 -2.64 -30.96
CA ALA A 1004 14.50 -2.83 -31.63
C ALA A 1004 14.55 -4.22 -32.29
N PRO A 1005 15.13 -4.36 -33.51
CA PRO A 1005 15.27 -5.66 -34.16
C PRO A 1005 16.24 -6.53 -33.36
N SER A 1006 15.72 -7.31 -32.41
CA SER A 1006 16.49 -8.30 -31.69
C SER A 1006 16.78 -9.48 -32.62
N SER A 1007 18.05 -9.85 -32.75
CA SER A 1007 18.42 -11.13 -33.34
C SER A 1007 17.78 -12.26 -32.51
N SER A 1008 16.91 -13.05 -33.13
CA SER A 1008 16.22 -14.26 -32.64
C SER A 1008 14.99 -14.08 -31.71
N SER A 1009 13.85 -14.55 -32.24
CA SER A 1009 12.66 -15.10 -31.56
C SER A 1009 12.24 -14.50 -30.20
N SER A 1010 11.50 -13.39 -30.20
CA SER A 1010 10.65 -13.09 -29.04
C SER A 1010 9.49 -14.08 -28.99
N SER A 1011 9.27 -14.71 -27.83
CA SER A 1011 8.14 -15.62 -27.58
C SER A 1011 6.80 -14.90 -27.44
N SER A 1012 6.79 -13.57 -27.39
CA SER A 1012 5.59 -12.75 -27.24
C SER A 1012 5.12 -12.16 -28.57
N PRO A 1013 3.79 -12.11 -28.81
CA PRO A 1013 3.22 -11.48 -30.01
C PRO A 1013 3.49 -9.97 -30.02
N THR A 1014 3.75 -9.42 -31.21
CA THR A 1014 3.81 -7.97 -31.39
C THR A 1014 2.38 -7.46 -31.59
N SER A 1015 2.00 -6.39 -30.90
CA SER A 1015 0.67 -5.79 -31.08
C SER A 1015 0.75 -4.29 -31.34
N LEU A 1016 -0.26 -3.78 -32.06
CA LEU A 1016 -0.50 -2.37 -32.31
C LEU A 1016 -1.92 -2.03 -31.85
N ARG A 1017 -2.07 -1.08 -30.93
CA ARG A 1017 -3.37 -0.59 -30.45
C ARG A 1017 -3.63 0.80 -31.00
N ILE A 1018 -4.86 1.04 -31.44
CA ILE A 1018 -5.25 2.25 -32.17
C ILE A 1018 -6.55 2.77 -31.58
N ILE A 1019 -6.52 4.00 -31.07
CA ILE A 1019 -7.68 4.71 -30.52
C ILE A 1019 -7.91 5.99 -31.34
N PRO A 1020 -8.75 5.96 -32.39
CA PRO A 1020 -9.19 7.17 -33.08
C PRO A 1020 -10.11 8.04 -32.22
N ARG A 1021 -10.21 9.33 -32.59
CA ARG A 1021 -11.13 10.27 -31.96
C ARG A 1021 -12.59 9.99 -32.33
N THR A 1022 -12.84 9.60 -33.57
CA THR A 1022 -14.18 9.43 -34.14
C THR A 1022 -14.59 7.97 -34.20
N TRP A 1023 -15.86 7.70 -33.91
CA TRP A 1023 -16.48 6.40 -34.16
C TRP A 1023 -16.38 6.02 -35.63
N ASP A 1024 -16.21 4.73 -35.88
CA ASP A 1024 -16.25 4.11 -37.20
C ASP A 1024 -15.25 4.74 -38.17
N ALA A 1025 -14.13 5.25 -37.62
CA ALA A 1025 -13.02 5.79 -38.39
C ALA A 1025 -12.47 4.73 -39.35
N GLN A 1026 -12.32 5.10 -40.62
CA GLN A 1026 -11.63 4.27 -41.59
C GLN A 1026 -10.12 4.46 -41.42
N ILE A 1027 -9.46 3.47 -40.86
CA ILE A 1027 -8.03 3.50 -40.57
C ILE A 1027 -7.27 2.78 -41.67
N ARG A 1028 -6.18 3.40 -42.13
CA ARG A 1028 -5.21 2.78 -43.04
C ARG A 1028 -3.85 2.70 -42.34
N VAL A 1029 -3.28 1.50 -42.30
CA VAL A 1029 -1.98 1.22 -41.71
C VAL A 1029 -1.05 0.69 -42.80
N ASP A 1030 0.01 1.45 -43.07
CA ASP A 1030 1.05 1.07 -44.03
C ASP A 1030 2.22 0.44 -43.24
N ILE A 1031 2.56 -0.80 -43.59
CA ILE A 1031 3.55 -1.62 -42.89
C ILE A 1031 4.63 -2.08 -43.88
N SER A 1032 5.90 -2.03 -43.46
CA SER A 1032 7.01 -2.66 -44.18
C SER A 1032 7.77 -3.65 -43.31
N TRP A 1033 8.45 -4.61 -43.94
CA TRP A 1033 9.29 -5.60 -43.27
C TRP A 1033 10.77 -5.49 -43.70
N PRO A 1034 11.72 -6.01 -42.90
CA PRO A 1034 13.11 -6.13 -43.31
C PRO A 1034 13.24 -7.04 -44.54
N ALA A 1035 14.11 -6.67 -45.48
CA ALA A 1035 14.54 -7.61 -46.52
C ALA A 1035 15.62 -8.52 -45.92
N ASP A 1036 15.28 -9.75 -45.55
CA ASP A 1036 16.30 -10.72 -45.14
C ASP A 1036 17.18 -11.12 -46.33
N LYS A 1037 18.43 -11.50 -46.02
CA LYS A 1037 19.51 -11.76 -46.98
C LYS A 1037 19.04 -12.68 -48.12
N ALA A 1038 19.41 -12.30 -49.35
CA ALA A 1038 19.08 -12.97 -50.59
C ALA A 1038 19.04 -14.51 -50.48
N GLY A 1039 17.85 -15.11 -50.55
CA GLY A 1039 17.70 -16.54 -50.80
C GLY A 1039 16.52 -17.26 -50.13
N GLU A 1040 15.92 -16.73 -49.06
CA GLU A 1040 14.77 -17.37 -48.41
C GLU A 1040 13.45 -16.70 -48.82
N SER A 1041 12.51 -17.51 -49.30
CA SER A 1041 11.13 -17.09 -49.53
C SER A 1041 10.54 -16.58 -48.23
N VAL A 1042 10.02 -15.34 -48.21
CA VAL A 1042 9.21 -14.85 -47.08
C VAL A 1042 7.97 -15.75 -47.00
N GLU A 1043 7.96 -16.70 -46.06
CA GLU A 1043 6.74 -17.42 -45.70
C GLU A 1043 5.65 -16.40 -45.36
N GLY A 1044 4.42 -16.65 -45.82
CA GLY A 1044 3.32 -15.70 -45.79
C GLY A 1044 3.20 -14.97 -44.46
N PHE A 1045 3.37 -13.65 -44.48
CA PHE A 1045 3.23 -12.83 -43.28
C PHE A 1045 1.75 -12.84 -42.87
N ARG A 1046 1.44 -13.14 -41.61
CA ARG A 1046 0.06 -13.36 -41.15
C ARG A 1046 -0.23 -12.53 -39.92
N GLY A 1047 -1.48 -12.17 -39.71
CA GLY A 1047 -1.88 -11.37 -38.55
C GLY A 1047 -3.38 -11.39 -38.33
N GLU A 1048 -3.79 -10.75 -37.25
CA GLU A 1048 -5.20 -10.58 -36.89
C GLU A 1048 -5.49 -9.09 -36.69
N VAL A 1049 -6.63 -8.62 -37.20
CA VAL A 1049 -7.19 -7.30 -36.86
C VAL A 1049 -8.42 -7.52 -35.99
N MET A 1050 -8.51 -6.77 -34.91
CA MET A 1050 -9.58 -6.87 -33.91
C MET A 1050 -10.26 -5.52 -33.73
N ALA A 1051 -11.60 -5.53 -33.76
CA ALA A 1051 -12.44 -4.46 -33.24
C ALA A 1051 -12.76 -4.75 -31.77
N LEU A 1052 -12.53 -3.78 -30.89
CA LEU A 1052 -12.81 -3.88 -29.45
C LEU A 1052 -14.10 -3.13 -29.13
N TRP A 1053 -14.90 -3.68 -28.21
CA TRP A 1053 -16.16 -3.08 -27.79
C TRP A 1053 -16.53 -3.43 -26.35
N SER A 1054 -17.07 -2.44 -25.62
CA SER A 1054 -17.18 -2.50 -24.16
C SER A 1054 -18.41 -1.81 -23.56
N ASP A 1055 -19.38 -1.35 -24.37
CA ASP A 1055 -20.53 -0.60 -23.84
C ASP A 1055 -21.57 -1.53 -23.17
N ALA A 1056 -21.30 -1.89 -21.92
CA ALA A 1056 -22.11 -2.78 -21.10
C ALA A 1056 -23.19 -2.06 -20.25
N ASN A 1057 -23.56 -0.83 -20.62
CA ASN A 1057 -24.54 -0.04 -19.85
C ASN A 1057 -25.98 -0.55 -19.97
N GLN A 1058 -26.30 -1.28 -21.03
CA GLN A 1058 -27.63 -1.83 -21.27
C GLN A 1058 -27.62 -3.36 -21.10
N PRO A 1059 -28.47 -3.92 -20.22
CA PRO A 1059 -28.60 -5.36 -20.09
C PRO A 1059 -29.01 -6.01 -21.41
N GLY A 1060 -28.37 -7.13 -21.74
CA GLY A 1060 -28.60 -7.91 -22.96
C GLY A 1060 -27.72 -7.53 -24.14
N VAL A 1061 -26.87 -6.49 -24.03
CA VAL A 1061 -25.95 -6.14 -25.13
C VAL A 1061 -24.67 -6.99 -25.11
N ILE A 1062 -24.18 -7.36 -23.92
CA ILE A 1062 -23.16 -8.40 -23.72
C ILE A 1062 -23.75 -9.50 -22.83
N PRO A 1063 -24.60 -10.40 -23.37
CA PRO A 1063 -25.28 -11.41 -22.55
C PRO A 1063 -24.32 -12.29 -21.73
N GLY A 1064 -23.12 -12.57 -22.26
CA GLY A 1064 -22.11 -13.36 -21.53
C GLY A 1064 -21.56 -12.65 -20.29
N PHE A 1065 -21.37 -11.33 -20.34
CA PHE A 1065 -20.93 -10.54 -19.19
C PHE A 1065 -22.07 -10.40 -18.16
N ASP A 1066 -23.30 -10.15 -18.63
CA ASP A 1066 -24.49 -10.06 -17.78
C ASP A 1066 -24.76 -11.38 -17.05
N GLU A 1067 -24.55 -12.51 -17.73
CA GLU A 1067 -24.70 -13.84 -17.16
C GLU A 1067 -23.67 -14.08 -16.04
N VAL A 1068 -22.39 -13.85 -16.29
CA VAL A 1068 -21.34 -14.00 -15.25
C VAL A 1068 -21.64 -13.09 -14.06
N ARG A 1069 -22.03 -11.84 -14.30
CA ARG A 1069 -22.41 -10.90 -13.23
C ARG A 1069 -23.64 -11.37 -12.43
N GLY A 1070 -24.63 -11.97 -13.10
CA GLY A 1070 -25.88 -12.40 -12.47
C GLY A 1070 -25.79 -13.71 -11.70
N PHE A 1071 -24.90 -14.61 -12.11
CA PHE A 1071 -24.78 -15.97 -11.56
C PHE A 1071 -23.50 -16.22 -10.76
N ALA A 1072 -22.50 -15.34 -10.81
CA ALA A 1072 -21.31 -15.50 -10.00
C ALA A 1072 -21.63 -15.54 -8.50
N PRO A 1073 -20.95 -16.40 -7.72
CA PRO A 1073 -21.12 -16.46 -6.27
C PRO A 1073 -20.88 -15.10 -5.60
N ARG A 1074 -21.59 -14.81 -4.51
CA ARG A 1074 -21.48 -13.54 -3.74
C ARG A 1074 -20.08 -13.25 -3.17
N TRP A 1075 -19.20 -14.24 -3.10
CA TRP A 1075 -17.81 -14.08 -2.67
C TRP A 1075 -16.87 -13.72 -3.83
N SER A 1076 -17.39 -13.56 -5.05
CA SER A 1076 -16.65 -13.22 -6.26
C SER A 1076 -17.27 -12.03 -6.99
N LEU A 1077 -16.46 -11.29 -7.75
CA LEU A 1077 -16.89 -10.11 -8.50
C LEU A 1077 -16.19 -10.03 -9.85
N VAL A 1078 -16.95 -9.76 -10.91
CA VAL A 1078 -16.43 -9.74 -12.29
C VAL A 1078 -15.77 -8.41 -12.64
N THR A 1079 -14.66 -8.46 -13.38
CA THR A 1079 -13.91 -7.29 -13.87
C THR A 1079 -13.32 -7.53 -15.27
N LYS A 1080 -12.80 -6.50 -15.94
CA LYS A 1080 -12.23 -6.55 -17.30
C LYS A 1080 -11.01 -7.48 -17.39
N GLY A 1081 -11.03 -8.42 -18.32
CA GLY A 1081 -9.87 -9.27 -18.65
C GLY A 1081 -8.85 -8.60 -19.57
N ASP A 1082 -9.33 -7.73 -20.45
CA ASP A 1082 -8.57 -7.03 -21.49
C ASP A 1082 -9.10 -5.59 -21.64
N ASP A 1083 -8.55 -4.81 -22.57
CA ASP A 1083 -8.97 -3.42 -22.87
C ASP A 1083 -10.46 -3.32 -23.16
N GLY A 1084 -11.03 -4.34 -23.81
CA GLY A 1084 -12.46 -4.42 -24.08
C GLY A 1084 -13.08 -5.72 -23.59
N LEU A 1085 -14.39 -5.68 -23.35
CA LEU A 1085 -15.16 -6.86 -22.92
C LEU A 1085 -15.41 -7.84 -24.07
N VAL A 1086 -15.50 -7.34 -25.30
CA VAL A 1086 -15.72 -8.12 -26.52
C VAL A 1086 -14.69 -7.73 -27.59
N ALA A 1087 -14.05 -8.72 -28.19
CA ALA A 1087 -13.12 -8.54 -29.31
C ALA A 1087 -13.60 -9.32 -30.56
N GLY A 1088 -13.92 -8.61 -31.64
CA GLY A 1088 -14.26 -9.21 -32.94
C GLY A 1088 -13.03 -9.29 -33.84
N ARG A 1089 -12.60 -10.50 -34.23
CA ARG A 1089 -11.38 -10.72 -35.02
C ARG A 1089 -11.65 -11.05 -36.49
N LYS A 1090 -10.73 -10.62 -37.36
CA LYS A 1090 -10.52 -11.15 -38.72
C LYS A 1090 -9.05 -11.50 -38.93
N GLY A 1091 -8.80 -12.69 -39.47
CA GLY A 1091 -7.46 -13.15 -39.82
C GLY A 1091 -7.05 -12.71 -41.22
N TRP A 1092 -5.75 -12.52 -41.45
CA TRP A 1092 -5.22 -12.28 -42.78
C TRP A 1092 -3.85 -12.95 -42.95
N GLU A 1093 -3.54 -13.30 -44.20
CA GLU A 1093 -2.28 -13.89 -44.62
C GLU A 1093 -1.88 -13.29 -45.97
N VAL A 1094 -0.62 -12.86 -46.08
CA VAL A 1094 -0.04 -12.38 -47.33
C VAL A 1094 0.40 -13.60 -48.15
N PRO A 1095 -0.06 -13.75 -49.41
CA PRO A 1095 0.34 -14.87 -50.26
C PRO A 1095 1.86 -14.92 -50.46
N SER A 1096 2.48 -16.09 -50.30
CA SER A 1096 3.90 -16.28 -50.60
C SER A 1096 4.14 -16.21 -52.12
N SER A 1097 5.29 -15.66 -52.52
CA SER A 1097 5.66 -15.48 -53.94
C SER A 1097 5.80 -16.79 -54.73
N SER A 1098 5.76 -17.97 -54.07
CA SER A 1098 5.76 -19.29 -54.70
C SER A 1098 4.37 -19.79 -55.11
N SER A 1099 3.29 -19.16 -54.63
CA SER A 1099 1.90 -19.53 -54.95
C SER A 1099 1.34 -18.81 -56.19
N ALA A 1100 1.97 -17.71 -56.61
CA ALA A 1100 1.56 -16.95 -57.80
C ALA A 1100 2.06 -17.57 -59.13
N SER A 1101 2.90 -18.61 -59.08
CA SER A 1101 3.46 -19.25 -60.29
C SER A 1101 2.79 -20.57 -60.69
N SER A 1102 1.64 -20.94 -60.10
CA SER A 1102 0.95 -22.20 -60.42
C SER A 1102 -0.47 -22.04 -60.99
N SER A 1103 -0.85 -20.85 -61.46
CA SER A 1103 -2.17 -20.62 -62.07
C SER A 1103 -2.15 -20.14 -63.54
N ASP A 1104 -1.01 -20.25 -64.23
CA ASP A 1104 -0.95 -20.08 -65.69
C ASP A 1104 -0.75 -21.45 -66.34
N GLY A 1105 -1.84 -22.21 -66.50
CA GLY A 1105 -1.74 -23.52 -67.13
C GLY A 1105 -2.97 -24.41 -67.07
N GLU A 1106 -4.17 -23.90 -67.36
CA GLU A 1106 -5.21 -24.73 -67.97
C GLU A 1106 -6.17 -23.86 -68.79
N GLY A 1107 -6.27 -24.20 -70.07
CA GLY A 1107 -6.85 -23.36 -71.11
C GLY A 1107 -8.36 -23.49 -71.29
N GLU A 1108 -8.84 -22.59 -72.15
CA GLU A 1108 -10.03 -22.65 -72.99
C GLU A 1108 -10.88 -23.95 -72.93
N GLU A 1109 -12.13 -23.85 -72.46
CA GLU A 1109 -13.33 -24.13 -73.27
C GLU A 1109 -14.63 -23.73 -72.54
N ARG A 1110 -15.26 -22.68 -73.10
CA ARG A 1110 -16.68 -22.25 -73.07
C ARG A 1110 -17.43 -21.97 -71.76
#